data_AF-A0A7H0LIA3-F1
#
_entry.id   AF-A0A7H0LIA3-F1
#
_cell.length_a   1.000
_cell.length_b   1.000
_cell.length_c   1.000
_cell.angle_alpha   90.00
_cell.angle_beta   90.00
_cell.angle_gamma   90.00
#
_symmetry.space_group_name_H-M   'P 1'
#
loop_
_entity.id
_entity.type
_entity.pdbx_description
1 polymer ?
#
loop_
_entity_poly.entity_id
_entity_poly.type
_entity_poly.pdbx_seq_one_letter_code
_entity_poly.pdbx_strand_id
1 'polypeptide(L)'
;MRKWMLAATVLGLAHGHAAEARAPRFAATVVRTTYGIPHVSARDWRGAGYGVGYAYAQDNLCLLAEQLVTTAGERSRYFGPKESADLGSGRIDNLSSDLFFRSVIDLPALRRGLSHQEPGAVQLLTGYIAGYNRWLRDLGPARVPVACRGKPWVRPMTMDDALRVNDTLMQLTSVAFAAAIVAAQPPGAAQAAAMTTSPGPFGLTDVGRNDWGSNGWVFGGDVTSDGRGLLVGNPHFPWNGPGRFWQMHVTIPGIYDAMGSGLAGSPLPTLGFNRDIAWTHTVTAAQHFTLFELKIDPADPTAYLVDGKSEKMGRRTISVAMPDGTAPVERTLYTTRFGALVAMPALGLSWSAKRAFAFREANHGNQRALGTWMAIGRAHSVGEVRSAIERTLGIPWVNTLVVDRKGDAMHADVTAVPNVSIAKAKDCATPLSALVASRVVLLDGSRSACDWDKTPGTPVAGLLPAGQQAVWLRRDYLANSNDSYWLSNPHTPYATLSPILGPAQTERTLRTRSGLIEIERWLNGAPGRKIDREAGKALILANHSLAAELVMDPLLALCAGKAEVAAACAALKGWERKFDLDSRGAHLFSTFWLAVQAQPGLWAVKFDPVDPVHTPRDLVTSGASGAKLIAALADAAAKLGKDGIALDARWGDVQYAPRGTERIPIHGADGLLGVLNVIINEPAPGGVKPKHGSSYIQIVGFDAAGPIADAVLTYSQSTDPASPWYADQTRLYSRKGWHRLPFTPAQIAADGGDHPVRLRE
;
A
#
# COMPACT_ATOMS: atom_id res chain seq x y z
N MET A 1 -89.06 34.80 23.59
CA MET A 1 -87.72 35.44 23.57
C MET A 1 -86.99 35.12 24.87
N ARG A 2 -85.68 34.93 24.75
CA ARG A 2 -84.64 34.74 25.79
C ARG A 2 -84.43 33.33 26.36
N LYS A 3 -83.26 32.82 25.94
CA LYS A 3 -82.63 31.52 26.15
C LYS A 3 -81.95 31.47 27.51
N TRP A 4 -81.89 30.27 28.06
CA TRP A 4 -81.17 29.87 29.26
C TRP A 4 -79.66 29.80 28.97
N MET A 5 -78.84 30.36 29.85
CA MET A 5 -77.39 30.17 29.86
C MET A 5 -77.04 29.21 31.01
N LEU A 6 -76.55 28.03 30.66
CA LEU A 6 -75.92 27.07 31.57
C LEU A 6 -74.39 27.27 31.53
N ALA A 7 -73.80 27.21 32.72
CA ALA A 7 -72.37 27.28 32.96
C ALA A 7 -71.64 26.02 32.46
N ALA A 8 -70.43 26.19 31.94
CA ALA A 8 -69.49 25.11 31.66
C ALA A 8 -68.13 25.46 32.28
N THR A 9 -67.74 24.65 33.27
CA THR A 9 -66.46 24.67 33.97
C THR A 9 -65.39 24.04 33.08
N VAL A 10 -64.31 24.78 32.78
CA VAL A 10 -63.17 24.28 31.98
C VAL A 10 -62.16 23.61 32.92
N LEU A 11 -62.06 22.28 32.86
CA LEU A 11 -60.92 21.54 33.41
C LEU A 11 -59.71 21.73 32.47
N GLY A 12 -58.66 22.38 32.95
CA GLY A 12 -57.37 22.44 32.27
C GLY A 12 -56.61 21.12 32.39
N LEU A 13 -56.64 20.31 31.34
CA LEU A 13 -55.73 19.16 31.18
C LEU A 13 -54.35 19.66 30.76
N ALA A 14 -53.44 19.77 31.73
CA ALA A 14 -52.01 19.95 31.49
C ALA A 14 -51.45 18.73 30.73
N HIS A 15 -51.38 18.83 29.41
CA HIS A 15 -50.63 17.88 28.58
C HIS A 15 -49.14 18.20 28.74
N GLY A 16 -48.51 17.60 29.75
CA GLY A 16 -47.06 17.49 29.82
C GLY A 16 -46.56 16.79 28.56
N HIS A 17 -46.01 17.57 27.63
CA HIS A 17 -45.21 17.02 26.55
C HIS A 17 -43.96 16.44 27.20
N ALA A 18 -43.96 15.13 27.44
CA ALA A 18 -42.72 14.40 27.59
C ALA A 18 -41.96 14.61 26.29
N ALA A 19 -40.98 15.53 26.31
CA ALA A 19 -40.02 15.64 25.24
C ALA A 19 -39.31 14.29 25.14
N GLU A 20 -39.71 13.44 24.19
CA GLU A 20 -38.89 12.30 23.78
C GLU A 20 -37.52 12.85 23.42
N ALA A 21 -36.53 12.59 24.26
CA ALA A 21 -35.16 12.95 24.00
C ALA A 21 -34.77 12.28 22.67
N ARG A 22 -34.68 13.09 21.59
CA ARG A 22 -34.22 12.61 20.28
C ARG A 22 -32.92 11.84 20.50
N ALA A 23 -32.90 10.58 20.07
CA ALA A 23 -31.71 9.74 20.18
C ALA A 23 -30.51 10.49 19.55
N PRO A 24 -29.30 10.40 20.15
CA PRO A 24 -28.13 11.12 19.65
C PRO A 24 -27.87 10.74 18.20
N ARG A 25 -27.52 11.72 17.37
CA ARG A 25 -27.26 11.56 15.93
C ARG A 25 -26.03 10.69 15.70
N PHE A 26 -25.02 10.82 16.55
CA PHE A 26 -23.80 10.02 16.60
C PHE A 26 -23.63 9.39 17.99
N ALA A 27 -23.30 8.10 18.03
CA ALA A 27 -23.03 7.40 19.28
C ALA A 27 -22.00 6.29 19.07
N ALA A 28 -20.92 6.32 19.84
CA ALA A 28 -19.86 5.31 19.82
C ALA A 28 -19.28 5.12 21.23
N THR A 29 -18.74 3.94 21.49
CA THR A 29 -17.88 3.67 22.64
C THR A 29 -16.49 3.33 22.12
N VAL A 30 -15.48 4.02 22.63
CA VAL A 30 -14.08 3.74 22.32
C VAL A 30 -13.40 3.23 23.59
N VAL A 31 -12.83 2.04 23.50
CA VAL A 31 -11.97 1.45 24.52
C VAL A 31 -10.57 1.34 23.93
N ARG A 32 -9.52 1.58 24.69
CA ARG A 32 -8.14 1.32 24.25
C ARG A 32 -7.53 0.23 25.11
N THR A 33 -6.77 -0.66 24.47
CA THR A 33 -6.05 -1.74 25.15
C THR A 33 -4.53 -1.52 25.04
N THR A 34 -3.72 -2.55 25.29
CA THR A 34 -2.27 -2.49 25.18
C THR A 34 -1.83 -1.90 23.83
N TYR A 35 -0.79 -1.06 23.85
CA TYR A 35 -0.30 -0.28 22.69
C TYR A 35 -1.29 0.75 22.12
N GLY A 36 -2.36 1.06 22.87
CA GLY A 36 -3.32 2.08 22.49
C GLY A 36 -4.23 1.67 21.35
N ILE A 37 -4.39 0.37 21.07
CA ILE A 37 -5.24 -0.09 19.99
C ILE A 37 -6.71 0.22 20.34
N PRO A 38 -7.45 0.98 19.51
CA PRO A 38 -8.83 1.32 19.79
C PRO A 38 -9.79 0.22 19.34
N HIS A 39 -10.69 -0.11 20.26
CA HIS A 39 -11.87 -0.96 20.09
C HIS A 39 -13.11 -0.07 20.07
N VAL A 40 -13.67 0.11 18.88
CA VAL A 40 -14.81 0.99 18.62
C VAL A 40 -16.07 0.15 18.51
N SER A 41 -17.01 0.36 19.43
CA SER A 41 -18.34 -0.24 19.38
C SER A 41 -19.41 0.81 19.09
N ALA A 42 -20.33 0.51 18.18
CA ALA A 42 -21.45 1.38 17.83
C ALA A 42 -22.69 0.57 17.42
N ARG A 43 -23.85 1.24 17.37
CA ARG A 43 -25.12 0.62 16.96
C ARG A 43 -25.31 0.56 15.44
N ASP A 44 -24.58 1.38 14.70
CA ASP A 44 -24.72 1.57 13.26
C ASP A 44 -23.40 2.06 12.64
N TRP A 45 -23.31 2.04 11.32
CA TRP A 45 -22.14 2.47 10.57
C TRP A 45 -21.74 3.93 10.84
N ARG A 46 -22.73 4.79 11.08
CA ARG A 46 -22.49 6.21 11.38
C ARG A 46 -21.78 6.37 12.72
N GLY A 47 -22.22 5.65 13.75
CA GLY A 47 -21.54 5.60 15.04
C GLY A 47 -20.16 4.97 14.95
N ALA A 48 -20.01 3.88 14.17
CA ALA A 48 -18.71 3.23 13.99
C ALA A 48 -17.68 4.20 13.40
N GLY A 49 -18.07 4.91 12.33
CA GLY A 49 -17.25 5.96 11.75
C GLY A 49 -16.91 7.05 12.76
N TYR A 50 -17.89 7.49 13.55
CA TYR A 50 -17.70 8.53 14.58
C TYR A 50 -16.62 8.15 15.60
N GLY A 51 -16.66 6.92 16.11
CA GLY A 51 -15.64 6.45 17.05
C GLY A 51 -14.27 6.29 16.40
N VAL A 52 -14.19 5.74 15.19
CA VAL A 52 -12.93 5.55 14.47
C VAL A 52 -12.29 6.89 14.11
N GLY A 53 -13.05 7.84 13.55
CA GLY A 53 -12.54 9.16 13.20
C GLY A 53 -12.05 9.95 14.43
N TYR A 54 -12.75 9.81 15.57
CA TYR A 54 -12.31 10.39 16.84
C TYR A 54 -10.98 9.77 17.31
N ALA A 55 -10.91 8.43 17.40
CA ALA A 55 -9.73 7.73 17.88
C ALA A 55 -8.50 7.92 16.97
N TYR A 56 -8.68 7.89 15.65
CA TYR A 56 -7.60 8.13 14.70
C TYR A 56 -7.03 9.55 14.85
N ALA A 57 -7.91 10.55 15.02
CA ALA A 57 -7.49 11.93 15.22
C ALA A 57 -6.74 12.14 16.55
N GLN A 58 -7.02 11.35 17.59
CA GLN A 58 -6.22 11.38 18.83
C GLN A 58 -4.76 11.00 18.57
N ASP A 59 -4.52 10.02 17.69
CA ASP A 59 -3.19 9.47 17.48
C ASP A 59 -2.42 10.20 16.36
N ASN A 60 -3.13 10.73 15.37
CA ASN A 60 -2.56 11.13 14.08
C ASN A 60 -3.13 12.45 13.51
N LEU A 61 -3.55 13.39 14.38
CA LEU A 61 -4.18 14.66 13.98
C LEU A 61 -3.37 15.43 12.93
N CYS A 62 -2.09 15.72 13.21
CA CYS A 62 -1.27 16.55 12.33
C CYS A 62 -1.07 15.88 10.96
N LEU A 63 -0.86 14.56 10.95
CA LEU A 63 -0.71 13.78 9.72
C LEU A 63 -1.98 13.88 8.85
N LEU A 64 -3.15 13.66 9.45
CA LEU A 64 -4.41 13.70 8.71
C LEU A 64 -4.73 15.12 8.22
N ALA A 65 -4.54 16.13 9.06
CA ALA A 65 -4.77 17.53 8.70
C ALA A 65 -3.88 17.97 7.52
N GLU A 66 -2.61 17.57 7.51
CA GLU A 66 -1.72 17.82 6.36
C GLU A 66 -2.18 17.06 5.11
N GLN A 67 -2.68 15.82 5.25
CA GLN A 67 -3.23 15.06 4.12
C GLN A 67 -4.46 15.74 3.49
N LEU A 68 -5.28 16.43 4.28
CA LEU A 68 -6.41 17.21 3.74
C LEU A 68 -5.91 18.37 2.86
N VAL A 69 -4.83 19.05 3.27
CA VAL A 69 -4.18 20.11 2.47
C VAL A 69 -3.63 19.55 1.16
N THR A 70 -2.93 18.42 1.25
CA THR A 70 -2.32 17.75 0.09
C THR A 70 -3.37 17.43 -0.97
N THR A 71 -4.43 16.72 -0.59
CA THR A 71 -5.43 16.23 -1.54
C THR A 71 -6.38 17.34 -2.01
N ALA A 72 -6.49 18.45 -1.28
CA ALA A 72 -7.16 19.67 -1.76
C ALA A 72 -6.31 20.49 -2.75
N GLY A 73 -5.02 20.18 -2.88
CA GLY A 73 -4.07 20.94 -3.69
C GLY A 73 -3.88 22.36 -3.16
N GLU A 74 -3.59 22.47 -1.87
CA GLU A 74 -3.35 23.74 -1.16
C GLU A 74 -1.97 23.81 -0.49
N ARG A 75 -1.05 22.89 -0.80
CA ARG A 75 0.25 22.81 -0.13
C ARG A 75 1.10 24.05 -0.38
N SER A 76 1.12 24.58 -1.60
CA SER A 76 1.88 25.77 -1.98
C SER A 76 1.51 26.95 -1.11
N ARG A 77 0.22 27.10 -0.78
CA ARG A 77 -0.29 28.17 0.08
C ARG A 77 0.26 28.08 1.50
N TYR A 78 0.28 26.88 2.10
CA TYR A 78 0.59 26.71 3.52
C TYR A 78 2.04 26.34 3.81
N PHE A 79 2.73 25.71 2.86
CA PHE A 79 4.07 25.16 3.02
C PHE A 79 5.08 25.74 2.03
N GLY A 80 4.65 26.63 1.12
CA GLY A 80 5.48 27.24 0.09
C GLY A 80 5.64 26.35 -1.14
N PRO A 81 5.71 26.92 -2.36
CA PRO A 81 5.63 26.16 -3.62
C PRO A 81 6.87 25.31 -3.92
N LYS A 82 8.05 25.67 -3.39
CA LYS A 82 9.33 24.98 -3.65
C LYS A 82 9.65 23.86 -2.66
N GLU A 83 8.99 23.85 -1.51
CA GLU A 83 9.13 22.77 -0.54
C GLU A 83 8.56 21.47 -1.13
N SER A 84 9.03 20.31 -0.64
CA SER A 84 8.58 19.01 -1.14
C SER A 84 7.82 18.20 -0.11
N ALA A 85 6.85 17.44 -0.59
CA ALA A 85 6.05 16.50 0.19
C ALA A 85 6.34 15.07 -0.24
N ASP A 86 6.29 14.14 0.69
CA ASP A 86 6.19 12.71 0.36
C ASP A 86 4.72 12.36 0.17
N LEU A 87 4.35 11.93 -1.03
CA LEU A 87 2.98 11.51 -1.35
C LEU A 87 2.74 10.01 -1.06
N GLY A 88 3.66 9.34 -0.36
CA GLY A 88 3.67 7.89 -0.15
C GLY A 88 4.33 7.13 -1.30
N SER A 89 4.33 7.71 -2.51
CA SER A 89 4.95 7.17 -3.71
C SER A 89 6.24 7.90 -4.10
N GLY A 90 6.78 8.78 -3.23
CA GLY A 90 7.96 9.59 -3.54
C GLY A 90 7.76 11.09 -3.29
N ARG A 91 8.85 11.85 -3.43
CA ARG A 91 8.87 13.29 -3.18
C ARG A 91 8.56 14.10 -4.44
N ILE A 92 7.74 15.14 -4.28
CA ILE A 92 7.42 16.12 -5.32
C ILE A 92 7.32 17.51 -4.69
N ASP A 93 7.63 18.57 -5.44
CA ASP A 93 7.41 19.93 -4.97
C ASP A 93 5.91 20.24 -4.80
N ASN A 94 5.60 21.16 -3.89
CA ASN A 94 4.24 21.48 -3.51
C ASN A 94 3.41 22.09 -4.65
N LEU A 95 4.02 22.88 -5.54
CA LEU A 95 3.30 23.44 -6.69
C LEU A 95 2.87 22.34 -7.66
N SER A 96 3.79 21.43 -8.00
CA SER A 96 3.46 20.28 -8.84
C SER A 96 2.44 19.34 -8.17
N SER A 97 2.55 19.11 -6.86
CA SER A 97 1.53 18.39 -6.09
C SER A 97 0.14 19.03 -6.23
N ASP A 98 0.04 20.34 -6.03
CA ASP A 98 -1.24 21.04 -6.06
C ASP A 98 -1.87 21.06 -7.46
N LEU A 99 -1.05 21.28 -8.49
CA LEU A 99 -1.47 21.20 -9.88
C LEU A 99 -2.03 19.81 -10.21
N PHE A 100 -1.33 18.77 -9.78
CA PHE A 100 -1.76 17.39 -9.97
C PHE A 100 -3.12 17.12 -9.32
N PHE A 101 -3.25 17.29 -8.00
CA PHE A 101 -4.49 16.94 -7.27
C PHE A 101 -5.70 17.75 -7.74
N ARG A 102 -5.53 19.03 -8.09
CA ARG A 102 -6.62 19.87 -8.65
C ARG A 102 -7.02 19.46 -10.06
N SER A 103 -6.14 18.75 -10.78
CA SER A 103 -6.38 18.31 -12.16
C SER A 103 -7.04 16.94 -12.25
N VAL A 104 -6.62 15.97 -11.41
CA VAL A 104 -7.04 14.56 -11.53
C VAL A 104 -8.26 14.21 -10.69
N ILE A 105 -8.53 14.93 -9.60
CA ILE A 105 -9.71 14.66 -8.76
C ILE A 105 -10.94 15.34 -9.35
N ASP A 106 -11.87 14.55 -9.91
CA ASP A 106 -13.20 15.00 -10.32
C ASP A 106 -14.18 14.98 -9.13
N LEU A 107 -14.04 15.98 -8.26
CA LEU A 107 -14.90 16.11 -7.08
C LEU A 107 -16.41 16.17 -7.42
N PRO A 108 -16.88 16.90 -8.45
CA PRO A 108 -18.26 16.81 -8.89
C PRO A 108 -18.73 15.39 -9.21
N ALA A 109 -17.92 14.58 -9.90
CA ALA A 109 -18.25 13.18 -10.14
C ALA A 109 -18.28 12.36 -8.86
N LEU A 110 -17.30 12.54 -7.96
CA LEU A 110 -17.29 11.86 -6.66
C LEU A 110 -18.52 12.18 -5.81
N ARG A 111 -18.99 13.44 -5.82
CA ARG A 111 -20.23 13.84 -5.12
C ARG A 111 -21.46 13.18 -5.73
N ARG A 112 -21.56 13.11 -7.07
CA ARG A 112 -22.66 12.41 -7.74
C ARG A 112 -22.64 10.91 -7.46
N GLY A 113 -21.44 10.32 -7.36
CA GLY A 113 -21.25 8.90 -7.09
C GLY A 113 -21.70 8.46 -5.69
N LEU A 114 -21.76 9.37 -4.70
CA LEU A 114 -22.19 9.06 -3.34
C LEU A 114 -23.57 8.40 -3.27
N SER A 115 -24.53 8.81 -4.12
CA SER A 115 -25.88 8.22 -4.12
C SER A 115 -25.93 6.78 -4.65
N HIS A 116 -24.87 6.33 -5.32
CA HIS A 116 -24.75 4.97 -5.85
C HIS A 116 -23.96 4.03 -4.94
N GLN A 117 -23.40 4.53 -3.83
CA GLN A 117 -22.71 3.70 -2.85
C GLN A 117 -23.68 2.97 -1.92
N GLU A 118 -23.21 1.90 -1.30
CA GLU A 118 -23.95 1.24 -0.21
C GLU A 118 -24.25 2.27 0.90
N PRO A 119 -25.50 2.37 1.40
CA PRO A 119 -25.86 3.36 2.43
C PRO A 119 -24.95 3.33 3.67
N GLY A 120 -24.46 2.13 4.05
CA GLY A 120 -23.51 1.96 5.14
C GLY A 120 -22.18 2.68 4.91
N ALA A 121 -21.66 2.69 3.67
CA ALA A 121 -20.41 3.38 3.33
C ALA A 121 -20.53 4.90 3.50
N VAL A 122 -21.64 5.49 3.04
CA VAL A 122 -21.93 6.92 3.21
C VAL A 122 -22.11 7.28 4.69
N GLN A 123 -22.80 6.42 5.46
CA GLN A 123 -22.96 6.60 6.90
C GLN A 123 -21.62 6.54 7.63
N LEU A 124 -20.77 5.57 7.29
CA LEU A 124 -19.44 5.39 7.86
C LEU A 124 -18.56 6.62 7.62
N LEU A 125 -18.49 7.12 6.39
CA LEU A 125 -17.73 8.34 6.07
C LEU A 125 -18.29 9.57 6.80
N THR A 126 -19.62 9.71 6.85
CA THR A 126 -20.28 10.80 7.60
C THR A 126 -19.92 10.76 9.07
N GLY A 127 -19.89 9.56 9.67
CA GLY A 127 -19.43 9.33 11.03
C GLY A 127 -17.98 9.75 11.21
N TYR A 128 -17.07 9.24 10.37
CA TYR A 128 -15.64 9.49 10.44
C TYR A 128 -15.31 10.99 10.46
N ILE A 129 -15.92 11.76 9.56
CA ILE A 129 -15.80 13.22 9.50
C ILE A 129 -16.24 13.86 10.82
N ALA A 130 -17.41 13.47 11.33
CA ALA A 130 -17.93 14.01 12.58
C ALA A 130 -17.03 13.66 13.78
N GLY A 131 -16.43 12.47 13.81
CA GLY A 131 -15.52 12.02 14.86
C GLY A 131 -14.23 12.82 14.91
N TYR A 132 -13.59 13.01 13.75
CA TYR A 132 -12.43 13.88 13.61
C TYR A 132 -12.74 15.31 14.06
N ASN A 133 -13.87 15.86 13.59
CA ASN A 133 -14.31 17.20 13.96
C ASN A 133 -14.62 17.32 15.45
N ARG A 134 -15.17 16.27 16.07
CA ARG A 134 -15.43 16.22 17.51
C ARG A 134 -14.13 16.26 18.30
N TRP A 135 -13.12 15.48 17.92
CA TRP A 135 -11.82 15.51 18.59
C TRP A 135 -11.17 16.89 18.53
N LEU A 136 -11.21 17.56 17.37
CA LEU A 136 -10.71 18.93 17.24
C LEU A 136 -11.38 19.90 18.22
N ARG A 137 -12.70 19.81 18.40
CA ARG A 137 -13.44 20.63 19.37
C ARG A 137 -13.05 20.29 20.80
N ASP A 138 -12.96 18.99 21.11
CA ASP A 138 -12.65 18.50 22.45
C ASP A 138 -11.23 18.85 22.87
N LEU A 139 -10.28 18.83 21.95
CA LEU A 139 -8.88 19.16 22.20
C LEU A 139 -8.72 20.66 22.50
N GLY A 140 -9.35 21.52 21.70
CA GLY A 140 -9.15 22.97 21.74
C GLY A 140 -7.75 23.38 21.25
N PRO A 141 -7.56 24.66 20.90
CA PRO A 141 -6.35 25.12 20.18
C PRO A 141 -5.06 24.95 20.98
N ALA A 142 -5.11 25.05 22.32
CA ALA A 142 -3.92 24.96 23.17
C ALA A 142 -3.32 23.55 23.25
N ARG A 143 -4.13 22.51 23.08
CA ARG A 143 -3.70 21.10 23.22
C ARG A 143 -3.42 20.42 21.88
N VAL A 144 -3.57 21.12 20.75
CA VAL A 144 -3.11 20.62 19.44
C VAL A 144 -1.62 20.23 19.54
N PRO A 145 -1.19 19.08 18.96
CA PRO A 145 0.20 18.65 19.03
C PRO A 145 1.15 19.72 18.50
N VAL A 146 2.33 19.81 19.11
CA VAL A 146 3.30 20.89 18.86
C VAL A 146 3.62 21.06 17.37
N ALA A 147 3.71 19.94 16.64
CA ALA A 147 4.05 19.92 15.21
C ALA A 147 3.04 20.71 14.32
N CYS A 148 1.77 20.80 14.72
CA CYS A 148 0.74 21.49 13.94
C CYS A 148 -0.06 22.53 14.73
N ARG A 149 0.37 22.88 15.95
CA ARG A 149 -0.32 23.86 16.79
C ARG A 149 -0.38 25.24 16.14
N GLY A 150 -1.56 25.86 16.19
CA GLY A 150 -1.79 27.21 15.66
C GLY A 150 -1.71 27.31 14.13
N LYS A 151 -1.58 26.19 13.43
CA LYS A 151 -1.52 26.17 11.97
C LYS A 151 -2.94 26.26 11.39
N PRO A 152 -3.21 27.17 10.44
CA PRO A 152 -4.56 27.42 9.93
C PRO A 152 -5.15 26.23 9.15
N TRP A 153 -4.30 25.33 8.67
CA TRP A 153 -4.71 24.11 7.99
C TRP A 153 -5.16 22.98 8.93
N VAL A 154 -4.99 23.13 10.25
CA VAL A 154 -5.64 22.25 11.24
C VAL A 154 -7.07 22.74 11.42
N ARG A 155 -7.95 22.25 10.56
CA ARG A 155 -9.36 22.66 10.46
C ARG A 155 -10.31 21.48 10.48
N PRO A 156 -11.62 21.71 10.70
CA PRO A 156 -12.64 20.68 10.49
C PRO A 156 -12.57 20.07 9.08
N MET A 157 -12.76 18.76 9.02
CA MET A 157 -12.90 17.96 7.81
C MET A 157 -14.32 18.12 7.23
N THR A 158 -14.41 18.14 5.91
CA THR A 158 -15.66 18.15 5.14
C THR A 158 -15.84 16.83 4.38
N MET A 159 -17.04 16.60 3.82
CA MET A 159 -17.27 15.45 2.93
C MET A 159 -16.37 15.48 1.70
N ASP A 160 -16.08 16.67 1.15
CA ASP A 160 -15.19 16.77 0.00
C ASP A 160 -13.75 16.39 0.33
N ASP A 161 -13.29 16.71 1.55
CA ASP A 161 -11.96 16.28 2.01
C ASP A 161 -11.91 14.74 2.12
N ALA A 162 -12.94 14.12 2.72
CA ALA A 162 -13.03 12.67 2.82
C ALA A 162 -13.07 11.99 1.45
N LEU A 163 -13.84 12.55 0.50
CA LEU A 163 -13.89 12.07 -0.88
C LEU A 163 -12.53 12.15 -1.57
N ARG A 164 -11.81 13.28 -1.44
CA ARG A 164 -10.46 13.46 -2.00
C ARG A 164 -9.44 12.48 -1.43
N VAL A 165 -9.46 12.30 -0.10
CA VAL A 165 -8.57 11.34 0.58
C VAL A 165 -8.86 9.92 0.11
N ASN A 166 -10.13 9.51 0.08
CA ASN A 166 -10.51 8.19 -0.40
C ASN A 166 -10.10 7.97 -1.86
N ASP A 167 -10.39 8.92 -2.75
CA ASP A 167 -10.06 8.83 -4.17
C ASP A 167 -8.53 8.77 -4.40
N THR A 168 -7.75 9.53 -3.62
CA THR A 168 -6.28 9.47 -3.66
C THR A 168 -5.74 8.09 -3.30
N LEU A 169 -6.31 7.42 -2.29
CA LEU A 169 -5.90 6.06 -1.91
C LEU A 169 -6.20 5.02 -3.01
N MET A 170 -7.20 5.26 -3.85
CA MET A 170 -7.53 4.37 -4.97
C MET A 170 -6.64 4.63 -6.18
N GLN A 171 -6.24 5.88 -6.41
CA GLN A 171 -5.48 6.33 -7.57
C GLN A 171 -3.97 6.44 -7.31
N LEU A 172 -3.38 5.52 -6.53
CA LEU A 172 -1.93 5.56 -6.24
C LEU A 172 -1.06 5.48 -7.49
N THR A 173 -1.55 4.86 -8.57
CA THR A 173 -0.85 4.89 -9.86
C THR A 173 -0.82 6.31 -10.43
N SER A 174 -1.94 7.05 -10.48
CA SER A 174 -1.89 8.47 -10.89
C SER A 174 -0.94 9.30 -10.02
N VAL A 175 -0.92 9.08 -8.69
CA VAL A 175 -0.02 9.80 -7.77
C VAL A 175 1.45 9.58 -8.14
N ALA A 176 1.83 8.35 -8.52
CA ALA A 176 3.18 8.05 -9.01
C ALA A 176 3.53 8.76 -10.33
N PHE A 177 2.53 9.11 -11.15
CA PHE A 177 2.69 9.85 -12.41
C PHE A 177 2.50 11.37 -12.28
N ALA A 178 2.32 11.89 -11.06
CA ALA A 178 1.98 13.30 -10.82
C ALA A 178 2.90 14.29 -11.55
N ALA A 179 4.22 14.09 -11.45
CA ALA A 179 5.19 14.96 -12.13
C ALA A 179 5.09 14.88 -13.67
N ALA A 180 4.88 13.68 -14.22
CA ALA A 180 4.75 13.47 -15.67
C ALA A 180 3.46 14.07 -16.23
N ILE A 181 2.36 14.03 -15.47
CA ILE A 181 1.07 14.66 -15.83
C ILE A 181 1.21 16.18 -15.85
N VAL A 182 1.78 16.76 -14.80
CA VAL A 182 1.90 18.22 -14.68
C VAL A 182 2.93 18.81 -15.67
N ALA A 183 3.95 18.04 -16.05
CA ALA A 183 4.95 18.46 -17.02
C ALA A 183 4.48 18.41 -18.49
N ALA A 184 3.35 17.75 -18.78
CA ALA A 184 2.89 17.56 -20.15
C ALA A 184 2.39 18.88 -20.77
N GLN A 185 3.13 19.39 -21.76
CA GLN A 185 2.84 20.64 -22.46
C GLN A 185 3.05 20.49 -23.98
N PRO A 186 2.28 21.21 -24.81
CA PRO A 186 2.44 21.17 -26.26
C PRO A 186 3.81 21.70 -26.72
N PRO A 187 4.25 21.33 -27.93
CA PRO A 187 5.46 21.88 -28.55
C PRO A 187 5.50 23.41 -28.52
N GLY A 188 6.67 23.97 -28.22
CA GLY A 188 6.86 25.42 -28.09
C GLY A 188 6.76 25.94 -26.64
N ALA A 189 6.19 25.16 -25.72
CA ALA A 189 6.35 25.37 -24.28
C ALA A 189 7.52 24.54 -23.74
N ALA A 190 8.19 25.04 -22.69
CA ALA A 190 9.24 24.28 -22.02
C ALA A 190 8.64 23.01 -21.37
N GLN A 191 9.08 21.83 -21.83
CA GLN A 191 8.78 20.55 -21.17
C GLN A 191 9.81 20.33 -20.07
N ALA A 192 9.35 20.29 -18.81
CA ALA A 192 10.22 19.95 -17.70
C ALA A 192 10.69 18.50 -17.82
N ALA A 193 11.92 18.22 -17.37
CA ALA A 193 12.37 16.85 -17.18
C ALA A 193 11.55 16.23 -16.03
N ALA A 194 10.57 15.38 -16.38
CA ALA A 194 9.74 14.68 -15.42
C ALA A 194 9.87 13.16 -15.58
N MET A 195 9.82 12.47 -14.44
CA MET A 195 9.75 11.01 -14.33
C MET A 195 8.69 10.64 -13.29
N THR A 196 8.36 9.35 -13.19
CA THR A 196 7.51 8.86 -12.09
C THR A 196 8.18 9.08 -10.74
N THR A 197 7.41 9.46 -9.72
CA THR A 197 7.93 9.72 -8.38
C THR A 197 8.24 8.42 -7.61
N SER A 198 7.63 7.31 -8.03
CA SER A 198 7.77 5.99 -7.40
C SER A 198 8.64 5.05 -8.23
N PRO A 199 9.66 4.40 -7.62
CA PRO A 199 10.07 3.07 -8.07
C PRO A 199 8.96 2.05 -7.69
N GLY A 200 8.80 0.96 -8.46
CA GLY A 200 7.87 -0.13 -8.15
C GLY A 200 6.57 -0.11 -8.99
N PRO A 201 5.57 -0.93 -8.61
CA PRO A 201 4.41 -1.27 -9.45
C PRO A 201 3.46 -0.10 -9.76
N PHE A 202 3.55 1.01 -9.02
CA PHE A 202 2.76 2.22 -9.31
C PHE A 202 3.43 3.13 -10.35
N GLY A 203 4.75 3.01 -10.55
CA GLY A 203 5.53 3.83 -11.49
C GLY A 203 6.02 3.04 -12.71
N LEU A 204 7.11 3.50 -13.32
CA LEU A 204 7.76 2.84 -14.47
C LEU A 204 9.06 2.17 -14.04
N THR A 205 8.97 1.07 -13.29
CA THR A 205 10.10 0.15 -13.09
C THR A 205 10.01 -1.04 -14.04
N ASP A 206 11.14 -1.66 -14.34
CA ASP A 206 11.14 -2.93 -15.05
C ASP A 206 10.31 -3.96 -14.28
N VAL A 207 9.35 -4.54 -14.98
CA VAL A 207 8.53 -5.68 -14.56
C VAL A 207 9.49 -6.81 -14.11
N GLY A 208 9.42 -7.17 -12.82
CA GLY A 208 10.34 -8.12 -12.17
C GLY A 208 11.40 -7.50 -11.25
N ARG A 209 11.45 -6.16 -11.09
CA ARG A 209 12.28 -5.44 -10.10
C ARG A 209 11.44 -4.72 -9.04
N ASN A 210 10.46 -5.43 -8.47
CA ASN A 210 9.52 -4.88 -7.49
C ASN A 210 9.95 -5.23 -6.05
N ASP A 211 10.81 -4.39 -5.47
CA ASP A 211 11.37 -4.62 -4.13
C ASP A 211 10.64 -3.86 -3.02
N TRP A 212 9.68 -3.01 -3.39
CA TRP A 212 8.84 -2.17 -2.52
C TRP A 212 7.59 -2.89 -2.00
N GLY A 213 7.60 -4.21 -1.98
CA GLY A 213 6.37 -4.99 -1.96
C GLY A 213 6.22 -5.88 -0.74
N SER A 214 4.99 -6.14 -0.35
CA SER A 214 4.53 -6.92 0.82
C SER A 214 4.73 -8.44 0.73
N ASN A 215 4.68 -9.16 1.87
CA ASN A 215 4.48 -10.61 1.88
C ASN A 215 3.06 -10.97 2.37
N GLY A 216 2.46 -11.97 1.76
CA GLY A 216 1.24 -12.61 2.23
C GLY A 216 1.33 -14.12 2.03
N TRP A 217 1.13 -14.90 3.09
CA TRP A 217 1.04 -16.36 3.02
C TRP A 217 -0.24 -16.83 3.68
N VAL A 218 -0.87 -17.82 3.06
CA VAL A 218 -2.07 -18.46 3.56
C VAL A 218 -1.90 -19.96 3.50
N PHE A 219 -2.17 -20.61 4.63
CA PHE A 219 -2.04 -22.04 4.82
C PHE A 219 -3.42 -22.59 5.16
N GLY A 220 -3.90 -23.54 4.36
CA GLY A 220 -5.14 -24.25 4.59
C GLY A 220 -4.95 -25.48 5.48
N GLY A 221 -6.07 -26.16 5.71
CA GLY A 221 -6.16 -27.25 6.69
C GLY A 221 -5.30 -28.48 6.40
N ASP A 222 -4.81 -28.65 5.18
CA ASP A 222 -4.00 -29.82 4.82
C ASP A 222 -2.57 -29.71 5.34
N VAL A 223 -2.10 -28.50 5.65
CA VAL A 223 -0.72 -28.25 6.10
C VAL A 223 -0.64 -27.55 7.46
N THR A 224 -1.75 -27.07 8.02
CA THR A 224 -1.78 -26.53 9.38
C THR A 224 -1.93 -27.62 10.44
N SER A 225 -1.45 -27.34 11.65
CA SER A 225 -1.42 -28.30 12.77
C SER A 225 -2.80 -28.64 13.35
N ASP A 226 -3.78 -27.75 13.18
CA ASP A 226 -5.14 -27.87 13.73
C ASP A 226 -6.23 -28.04 12.67
N GLY A 227 -5.84 -28.16 11.39
CA GLY A 227 -6.74 -28.28 10.25
C GLY A 227 -7.50 -27.00 9.88
N ARG A 228 -7.17 -25.86 10.51
CA ARG A 228 -7.82 -24.55 10.28
C ARG A 228 -6.92 -23.65 9.45
N GLY A 229 -7.47 -22.56 8.93
CA GLY A 229 -6.71 -21.58 8.19
C GLY A 229 -5.66 -20.87 9.06
N LEU A 230 -4.47 -20.64 8.52
CA LEU A 230 -3.44 -19.78 9.09
C LEU A 230 -3.01 -18.74 8.06
N LEU A 231 -3.04 -17.47 8.46
CA LEU A 231 -2.56 -16.35 7.65
C LEU A 231 -1.31 -15.72 8.25
N VAL A 232 -0.35 -15.40 7.38
CA VAL A 232 0.79 -14.53 7.63
C VAL A 232 0.67 -13.31 6.72
N GLY A 233 0.38 -12.15 7.31
CA GLY A 233 0.29 -10.88 6.60
C GLY A 233 1.43 -9.97 7.00
N ASN A 234 2.20 -9.49 6.04
CA ASN A 234 3.31 -8.56 6.27
C ASN A 234 3.37 -7.53 5.13
N PRO A 235 2.40 -6.59 5.08
CA PRO A 235 2.50 -5.44 4.20
C PRO A 235 3.78 -4.65 4.41
N HIS A 236 4.42 -4.27 3.31
CA HIS A 236 5.59 -3.39 3.32
C HIS A 236 5.19 -2.03 2.79
N PHE A 237 5.24 -1.01 3.66
CA PHE A 237 4.76 0.34 3.38
C PHE A 237 5.66 1.40 4.04
N PRO A 238 5.54 2.69 3.67
CA PRO A 238 6.29 3.77 4.29
C PRO A 238 6.12 3.81 5.82
N TRP A 239 7.22 4.06 6.53
CA TRP A 239 7.22 4.24 7.99
C TRP A 239 6.76 5.63 8.44
N ASN A 240 6.64 6.57 7.49
CA ASN A 240 6.24 7.95 7.70
C ASN A 240 5.20 8.37 6.64
N GLY A 241 4.45 9.43 6.94
CA GLY A 241 3.49 9.99 6.00
C GLY A 241 2.18 9.19 5.87
N PRO A 242 1.35 9.52 4.86
CA PRO A 242 -0.01 8.98 4.72
C PRO A 242 -0.05 7.50 4.28
N GLY A 243 1.10 6.90 3.95
CA GLY A 243 1.21 5.46 3.67
C GLY A 243 1.25 4.58 4.92
N ARG A 244 1.19 5.16 6.12
CA ARG A 244 1.21 4.40 7.38
C ARG A 244 -0.10 3.66 7.62
N PHE A 245 0.02 2.50 8.23
CA PHE A 245 -1.04 1.69 8.80
C PHE A 245 -1.39 2.15 10.21
N TRP A 246 -2.65 1.94 10.61
CA TRP A 246 -3.15 2.15 11.95
C TRP A 246 -4.08 1.01 12.36
N GLN A 247 -3.80 0.41 13.51
CA GLN A 247 -4.55 -0.72 14.04
C GLN A 247 -5.89 -0.26 14.61
N MET A 248 -6.94 -1.07 14.42
CA MET A 248 -8.26 -0.82 14.96
C MET A 248 -9.10 -2.09 15.06
N HIS A 249 -10.06 -2.10 15.98
CA HIS A 249 -11.16 -3.05 16.04
C HIS A 249 -12.48 -2.28 15.94
N VAL A 250 -13.34 -2.65 15.00
CA VAL A 250 -14.67 -2.06 14.82
C VAL A 250 -15.75 -3.14 15.01
N THR A 251 -16.68 -2.87 15.93
CA THR A 251 -17.81 -3.74 16.26
C THR A 251 -19.12 -2.98 16.10
N ILE A 252 -20.02 -3.51 15.27
CA ILE A 252 -21.42 -3.15 15.15
C ILE A 252 -22.22 -4.43 15.41
N PRO A 253 -22.80 -4.61 16.62
CA PRO A 253 -23.44 -5.87 17.00
C PRO A 253 -24.43 -6.38 15.95
N GLY A 254 -24.24 -7.62 15.51
CA GLY A 254 -25.08 -8.27 14.48
C GLY A 254 -24.84 -7.81 13.04
N ILE A 255 -23.90 -6.88 12.81
CA ILE A 255 -23.65 -6.27 11.49
C ILE A 255 -22.19 -6.40 11.05
N TYR A 256 -21.24 -6.12 11.93
CA TYR A 256 -19.81 -6.09 11.61
C TYR A 256 -18.98 -6.34 12.87
N ASP A 257 -17.93 -7.14 12.80
CA ASP A 257 -17.01 -7.35 13.92
C ASP A 257 -15.65 -7.77 13.37
N ALA A 258 -14.77 -6.80 13.12
CA ALA A 258 -13.47 -7.07 12.50
C ALA A 258 -12.36 -6.21 13.10
N MET A 259 -11.19 -6.83 13.22
CA MET A 259 -9.98 -6.24 13.79
C MET A 259 -8.83 -6.37 12.81
N GLY A 260 -7.96 -5.37 12.78
CA GLY A 260 -6.79 -5.39 11.91
C GLY A 260 -6.23 -3.99 11.76
N SER A 261 -5.91 -3.62 10.53
CA SER A 261 -5.30 -2.33 10.23
C SER A 261 -5.81 -1.75 8.92
N GLY A 262 -5.80 -0.42 8.80
CA GLY A 262 -6.05 0.31 7.56
C GLY A 262 -4.97 1.35 7.30
N LEU A 263 -4.81 1.79 6.05
CA LEU A 263 -3.95 2.93 5.73
C LEU A 263 -4.50 4.21 6.37
N ALA A 264 -3.64 5.20 6.60
CA ALA A 264 -4.00 6.50 7.17
C ALA A 264 -5.26 7.07 6.52
N GLY A 265 -6.28 7.37 7.34
CA GLY A 265 -7.57 7.87 6.87
C GLY A 265 -8.64 6.80 6.58
N SER A 266 -8.30 5.50 6.61
CA SER A 266 -9.27 4.42 6.41
C SER A 266 -10.24 4.32 7.60
N PRO A 267 -11.56 4.23 7.38
CA PRO A 267 -12.56 4.19 8.46
C PRO A 267 -12.84 2.77 8.99
N LEU A 268 -12.17 1.74 8.47
CA LEU A 268 -12.30 0.33 8.87
C LEU A 268 -10.99 -0.44 8.56
N PRO A 269 -10.79 -1.65 9.13
CA PRO A 269 -9.68 -2.52 8.74
C PRO A 269 -9.77 -2.89 7.25
N THR A 270 -8.74 -2.55 6.46
CA THR A 270 -8.63 -2.99 5.06
C THR A 270 -7.87 -4.30 4.92
N LEU A 271 -7.10 -4.67 5.94
CA LEU A 271 -6.51 -5.99 6.17
C LEU A 271 -6.71 -6.36 7.63
N GLY A 272 -6.89 -7.64 7.93
CA GLY A 272 -7.29 -8.05 9.27
C GLY A 272 -7.94 -9.42 9.34
N PHE A 273 -8.85 -9.56 10.29
CA PHE A 273 -9.59 -10.76 10.54
C PHE A 273 -10.92 -10.44 11.22
N ASN A 274 -11.86 -11.37 11.11
CA ASN A 274 -13.08 -11.41 11.90
C ASN A 274 -13.18 -12.77 12.57
N ARG A 275 -14.39 -13.15 13.02
CA ARG A 275 -14.62 -14.44 13.66
C ARG A 275 -14.21 -15.65 12.81
N ASP A 276 -14.38 -15.57 11.49
CA ASP A 276 -14.42 -16.73 10.60
C ASP A 276 -13.35 -16.70 9.52
N ILE A 277 -12.82 -15.52 9.17
CA ILE A 277 -11.79 -15.33 8.15
C ILE A 277 -10.65 -14.43 8.61
N ALA A 278 -9.51 -14.58 7.97
CA ALA A 278 -8.37 -13.67 8.06
C ALA A 278 -7.89 -13.33 6.66
N TRP A 279 -7.64 -12.06 6.37
CA TRP A 279 -7.18 -11.60 5.06
C TRP A 279 -6.04 -10.58 5.14
N THR A 280 -5.23 -10.57 4.10
CA THR A 280 -4.16 -9.60 3.88
C THR A 280 -4.08 -9.21 2.41
N HIS A 281 -3.30 -8.18 2.15
CA HIS A 281 -3.07 -7.65 0.82
C HIS A 281 -1.58 -7.58 0.50
N THR A 282 -1.24 -7.82 -0.76
CA THR A 282 0.09 -7.52 -1.32
C THR A 282 -0.10 -6.71 -2.59
N VAL A 283 0.79 -5.75 -2.88
CA VAL A 283 0.70 -5.00 -4.15
C VAL A 283 0.83 -5.98 -5.33
N THR A 284 -0.07 -5.84 -6.31
CA THR A 284 -0.10 -6.71 -7.49
C THR A 284 0.90 -6.26 -8.56
N ALA A 285 1.27 -7.20 -9.45
CA ALA A 285 2.02 -6.89 -10.67
C ALA A 285 1.10 -6.43 -11.81
N ALA A 286 -0.23 -6.50 -11.63
CA ALA A 286 -1.18 -5.98 -12.59
C ALA A 286 -1.02 -4.46 -12.78
N GLN A 287 -1.14 -4.02 -14.02
CA GLN A 287 -1.12 -2.62 -14.40
C GLN A 287 -2.54 -2.07 -14.34
N HIS A 288 -2.75 -1.10 -13.46
CA HIS A 288 -4.05 -0.42 -13.33
C HIS A 288 -4.22 0.74 -14.30
N PHE A 289 -3.36 0.81 -15.33
CA PHE A 289 -3.37 1.86 -16.32
C PHE A 289 -2.87 1.34 -17.67
N THR A 290 -3.17 2.09 -18.73
CA THR A 290 -2.47 1.98 -20.02
C THR A 290 -1.99 3.34 -20.47
N LEU A 291 -0.95 3.35 -21.30
CA LEU A 291 -0.61 4.53 -22.10
C LEU A 291 -1.19 4.38 -23.51
N PHE A 292 -1.59 5.50 -24.10
CA PHE A 292 -1.99 5.58 -25.50
C PHE A 292 -1.04 6.53 -26.25
N GLU A 293 -0.34 6.02 -27.27
CA GLU A 293 0.40 6.88 -28.20
C GLU A 293 -0.59 7.58 -29.12
N LEU A 294 -0.66 8.91 -29.01
CA LEU A 294 -1.52 9.76 -29.81
C LEU A 294 -0.76 10.23 -31.04
N LYS A 295 -1.40 10.17 -32.21
CA LYS A 295 -0.91 10.84 -33.42
C LYS A 295 -1.40 12.28 -33.43
N ILE A 296 -0.50 13.24 -33.25
CA ILE A 296 -0.85 14.67 -33.21
C ILE A 296 -1.31 15.13 -34.60
N ASP A 297 -2.35 15.96 -34.63
CA ASP A 297 -2.79 16.61 -35.86
C ASP A 297 -1.70 17.59 -36.33
N PRO A 298 -1.15 17.42 -37.55
CA PRO A 298 -0.11 18.32 -38.06
C PRO A 298 -0.57 19.79 -38.15
N ALA A 299 -1.88 20.06 -38.17
CA ALA A 299 -2.43 21.42 -38.22
C ALA A 299 -2.68 22.03 -36.83
N ASP A 300 -2.76 21.24 -35.76
CA ASP A 300 -3.03 21.70 -34.39
C ASP A 300 -2.30 20.82 -33.36
N PRO A 301 -1.24 21.31 -32.70
CA PRO A 301 -0.47 20.53 -31.73
C PRO A 301 -1.25 20.15 -30.47
N THR A 302 -2.47 20.68 -30.31
CA THR A 302 -3.43 20.39 -29.24
C THR A 302 -4.66 19.63 -29.74
N ALA A 303 -4.56 19.00 -30.90
CA ALA A 303 -5.48 18.02 -31.41
C ALA A 303 -4.75 16.72 -31.80
N TYR A 304 -5.47 15.60 -31.84
CA TYR A 304 -4.94 14.30 -32.23
C TYR A 304 -5.90 13.57 -33.16
N LEU A 305 -5.38 12.67 -33.98
CA LEU A 305 -6.14 11.92 -34.95
C LEU A 305 -6.64 10.61 -34.36
N VAL A 306 -7.93 10.29 -34.53
CA VAL A 306 -8.49 8.95 -34.31
C VAL A 306 -9.28 8.51 -35.54
N ASP A 307 -8.91 7.37 -36.10
CA ASP A 307 -9.45 6.83 -37.35
C ASP A 307 -9.43 7.89 -38.48
N GLY A 308 -8.37 8.69 -38.53
CA GLY A 308 -8.17 9.78 -39.48
C GLY A 308 -8.91 11.09 -39.19
N LYS A 309 -9.75 11.15 -38.14
CA LYS A 309 -10.49 12.35 -37.73
C LYS A 309 -9.75 13.10 -36.63
N SER A 310 -9.65 14.42 -36.78
CA SER A 310 -9.05 15.28 -35.77
C SER A 310 -9.98 15.49 -34.58
N GLU A 311 -9.46 15.30 -33.38
CA GLU A 311 -10.12 15.55 -32.10
C GLU A 311 -9.32 16.54 -31.27
N LYS A 312 -9.99 17.60 -30.80
CA LYS A 312 -9.37 18.57 -29.90
C LYS A 312 -9.18 17.97 -28.52
N MET A 313 -8.02 18.22 -27.91
CA MET A 313 -7.79 17.95 -26.51
C MET A 313 -8.66 18.86 -25.64
N GLY A 314 -9.15 18.32 -24.52
CA GLY A 314 -9.68 19.13 -23.44
C GLY A 314 -8.58 19.98 -22.83
N ARG A 315 -8.92 21.20 -22.40
CA ARG A 315 -7.99 22.16 -21.80
C ARG A 315 -8.59 22.67 -20.49
N ARG A 316 -7.80 22.66 -19.42
CA ARG A 316 -8.22 23.20 -18.12
C ARG A 316 -7.11 24.03 -17.51
N THR A 317 -7.37 25.32 -17.30
CA THR A 317 -6.49 26.18 -16.52
C THR A 317 -6.69 25.89 -15.04
N ILE A 318 -5.64 25.36 -14.41
CA ILE A 318 -5.59 25.13 -12.96
C ILE A 318 -4.93 26.35 -12.34
N SER A 319 -5.64 26.97 -11.39
CA SER A 319 -5.14 28.06 -10.57
C SER A 319 -4.81 27.53 -9.17
N VAL A 320 -3.56 27.75 -8.72
CA VAL A 320 -3.05 27.35 -7.40
C VAL A 320 -2.80 28.59 -6.56
N ALA A 321 -3.40 28.64 -5.37
CA ALA A 321 -3.19 29.73 -4.43
C ALA A 321 -1.76 29.68 -3.84
N MET A 322 -1.08 30.81 -3.85
CA MET A 322 0.26 30.98 -3.28
C MET A 322 0.19 31.53 -1.85
N PRO A 323 1.29 31.55 -1.09
CA PRO A 323 1.35 32.23 0.20
C PRO A 323 0.90 33.70 0.11
N ASP A 324 0.37 34.24 1.20
CA ASP A 324 -0.30 35.53 1.25
C ASP A 324 0.53 36.66 0.60
N GLY A 325 -0.14 37.50 -0.19
CA GLY A 325 0.49 38.59 -0.95
C GLY A 325 1.09 38.18 -2.31
N THR A 326 1.14 36.89 -2.64
CA THR A 326 1.62 36.39 -3.94
C THR A 326 0.44 36.04 -4.86
N ALA A 327 0.52 36.43 -6.13
CA ALA A 327 -0.49 36.08 -7.12
C ALA A 327 -0.59 34.55 -7.33
N PRO A 328 -1.79 34.00 -7.61
CA PRO A 328 -1.93 32.59 -7.94
C PRO A 328 -1.07 32.19 -9.14
N VAL A 329 -0.56 30.95 -9.12
CA VAL A 329 0.09 30.35 -10.29
C VAL A 329 -0.96 29.65 -11.13
N GLU A 330 -1.02 30.00 -12.42
CA GLU A 330 -1.88 29.33 -13.39
C GLU A 330 -1.09 28.43 -14.33
N ARG A 331 -1.64 27.24 -14.59
CA ARG A 331 -1.12 26.30 -15.58
C ARG A 331 -2.26 25.63 -16.32
N THR A 332 -2.16 25.60 -17.65
CA THR A 332 -3.09 24.85 -18.49
C THR A 332 -2.63 23.41 -18.59
N LEU A 333 -3.50 22.48 -18.20
CA LEU A 333 -3.31 21.05 -18.38
C LEU A 333 -4.32 20.52 -19.40
N TYR A 334 -3.97 19.39 -20.02
CA TYR A 334 -4.67 18.83 -21.16
C TYR A 334 -5.20 17.43 -20.87
N THR A 335 -6.35 17.12 -21.44
CA THR A 335 -6.97 15.79 -21.39
C THR A 335 -7.38 15.33 -22.78
N THR A 336 -7.49 14.03 -22.97
CA THR A 336 -8.04 13.38 -24.16
C THR A 336 -9.24 12.53 -23.78
N ARG A 337 -9.89 11.88 -24.76
CA ARG A 337 -10.86 10.82 -24.46
C ARG A 337 -10.29 9.67 -23.62
N PHE A 338 -8.97 9.47 -23.67
CA PHE A 338 -8.29 8.40 -22.95
C PHE A 338 -7.86 8.82 -21.54
N GLY A 339 -7.73 10.11 -21.26
CA GLY A 339 -7.31 10.61 -19.93
C GLY A 339 -6.30 11.75 -20.01
N ALA A 340 -5.55 11.95 -18.93
CA ALA A 340 -4.58 13.04 -18.82
C ALA A 340 -3.40 12.84 -19.78
N LEU A 341 -2.85 13.94 -20.31
CA LEU A 341 -1.58 13.88 -21.03
C LEU A 341 -0.44 13.63 -20.05
N VAL A 342 0.55 12.84 -20.48
CA VAL A 342 1.82 12.63 -19.76
C VAL A 342 3.01 12.90 -20.67
N ALA A 343 4.09 13.43 -20.09
CA ALA A 343 5.36 13.59 -20.78
C ALA A 343 6.52 13.09 -19.91
N MET A 344 7.34 12.19 -20.46
CA MET A 344 8.55 11.65 -19.85
C MET A 344 9.68 11.61 -20.89
N PRO A 345 10.31 12.76 -21.19
CA PRO A 345 11.31 12.85 -22.25
C PRO A 345 12.51 11.91 -22.09
N ALA A 346 12.88 11.59 -20.84
CA ALA A 346 13.97 10.65 -20.54
C ALA A 346 13.71 9.22 -21.06
N LEU A 347 12.44 8.86 -21.29
CA LEU A 347 12.03 7.56 -21.85
C LEU A 347 11.68 7.67 -23.34
N GLY A 348 11.93 8.81 -23.99
CA GLY A 348 11.49 9.08 -25.35
C GLY A 348 9.98 9.34 -25.49
N LEU A 349 9.26 9.46 -24.37
CA LEU A 349 7.82 9.67 -24.31
C LEU A 349 7.49 11.17 -24.20
N SER A 350 7.87 11.96 -25.21
CA SER A 350 7.66 13.41 -25.22
C SER A 350 6.40 13.82 -25.98
N TRP A 351 5.83 14.98 -25.65
CA TRP A 351 4.86 15.65 -26.52
C TRP A 351 5.61 16.42 -27.60
N SER A 352 5.43 16.03 -28.85
CA SER A 352 6.05 16.61 -30.04
C SER A 352 4.99 16.99 -31.07
N ALA A 353 5.41 17.60 -32.19
CA ALA A 353 4.51 17.88 -33.31
C ALA A 353 3.93 16.63 -33.99
N LYS A 354 4.47 15.44 -33.70
CA LYS A 354 4.05 14.17 -34.32
C LYS A 354 3.28 13.25 -33.36
N ARG A 355 3.61 13.30 -32.07
CA ARG A 355 3.09 12.36 -31.07
C ARG A 355 2.96 12.98 -29.69
N ALA A 356 2.04 12.45 -28.90
CA ALA A 356 1.92 12.67 -27.46
C ALA A 356 1.42 11.39 -26.78
N PHE A 357 1.32 11.37 -25.45
CA PHE A 357 0.92 10.18 -24.71
C PHE A 357 -0.19 10.51 -23.73
N ALA A 358 -1.28 9.75 -23.78
CA ALA A 358 -2.36 9.84 -22.79
C ALA A 358 -2.24 8.69 -21.78
N PHE A 359 -2.49 9.00 -20.51
CA PHE A 359 -2.53 8.08 -19.39
C PHE A 359 -3.99 7.85 -18.99
N ARG A 360 -4.39 6.57 -18.90
CA ARG A 360 -5.72 6.16 -18.44
C ARG A 360 -5.60 5.20 -17.27
N GLU A 361 -6.19 5.53 -16.13
CA GLU A 361 -6.24 4.67 -14.95
C GLU A 361 -7.62 4.02 -14.77
N ALA A 362 -7.61 2.72 -14.45
CA ALA A 362 -8.81 1.90 -14.21
C ALA A 362 -9.47 2.19 -12.85
N ASN A 363 -8.71 2.74 -11.90
CA ASN A 363 -9.18 3.15 -10.58
C ASN A 363 -9.79 4.56 -10.54
N HIS A 364 -9.81 5.29 -11.66
CA HIS A 364 -10.40 6.63 -11.71
C HIS A 364 -11.87 6.61 -11.25
N GLY A 365 -12.18 7.32 -10.16
CA GLY A 365 -13.50 7.34 -9.55
C GLY A 365 -13.94 6.01 -8.93
N ASN A 366 -13.01 5.11 -8.57
CA ASN A 366 -13.32 3.83 -7.91
C ASN A 366 -13.84 4.05 -6.49
N GLN A 367 -15.15 4.28 -6.38
CA GLN A 367 -15.86 4.42 -5.11
C GLN A 367 -16.38 3.08 -4.55
N ARG A 368 -16.09 1.96 -5.22
CA ARG A 368 -16.60 0.63 -4.83
C ARG A 368 -15.75 -0.02 -3.75
N ALA A 369 -14.46 0.35 -3.66
CA ALA A 369 -13.48 -0.28 -2.79
C ALA A 369 -13.91 -0.34 -1.32
N LEU A 370 -14.44 0.76 -0.76
CA LEU A 370 -14.91 0.79 0.62
C LEU A 370 -16.03 -0.24 0.85
N GLY A 371 -17.00 -0.31 -0.05
CA GLY A 371 -18.05 -1.32 -0.02
C GLY A 371 -17.52 -2.75 -0.16
N THR A 372 -16.46 -2.95 -0.96
CA THR A 372 -15.77 -4.24 -1.08
C THR A 372 -15.13 -4.64 0.25
N TRP A 373 -14.37 -3.77 0.92
CA TRP A 373 -13.78 -4.09 2.23
C TRP A 373 -14.82 -4.26 3.34
N MET A 374 -15.93 -3.52 3.29
CA MET A 374 -17.08 -3.77 4.17
C MET A 374 -17.68 -5.16 3.94
N ALA A 375 -17.76 -5.64 2.69
CA ALA A 375 -18.21 -6.99 2.39
C ALA A 375 -17.21 -8.06 2.86
N ILE A 376 -15.90 -7.84 2.66
CA ILE A 376 -14.85 -8.74 3.14
C ILE A 376 -14.90 -8.86 4.67
N GLY A 377 -14.93 -7.75 5.40
CA GLY A 377 -14.96 -7.81 6.87
C GLY A 377 -16.24 -8.43 7.46
N ARG A 378 -17.31 -8.57 6.67
CA ARG A 378 -18.54 -9.29 7.04
C ARG A 378 -18.56 -10.77 6.63
N ALA A 379 -17.62 -11.19 5.78
CA ALA A 379 -17.66 -12.52 5.19
C ALA A 379 -17.35 -13.62 6.21
N HIS A 380 -17.97 -14.79 6.02
CA HIS A 380 -17.84 -15.96 6.88
C HIS A 380 -17.05 -17.11 6.24
N SER A 381 -16.61 -16.94 4.99
CA SER A 381 -15.85 -17.95 4.25
C SER A 381 -15.00 -17.33 3.15
N VAL A 382 -14.01 -18.08 2.69
CA VAL A 382 -13.23 -17.73 1.49
C VAL A 382 -14.13 -17.49 0.27
N GLY A 383 -15.18 -18.31 0.10
CA GLY A 383 -16.12 -18.17 -1.02
C GLY A 383 -16.93 -16.88 -1.01
N GLU A 384 -17.29 -16.37 0.16
CA GLU A 384 -17.97 -15.07 0.29
C GLU A 384 -17.04 -13.91 -0.04
N VAL A 385 -15.76 -13.99 0.37
CA VAL A 385 -14.74 -13.00 -0.02
C VAL A 385 -14.56 -12.98 -1.54
N ARG A 386 -14.43 -14.16 -2.17
CA ARG A 386 -14.37 -14.30 -3.64
C ARG A 386 -15.57 -13.63 -4.30
N SER A 387 -16.78 -13.95 -3.85
CA SER A 387 -18.02 -13.39 -4.38
C SER A 387 -18.07 -11.85 -4.27
N ALA A 388 -17.54 -11.29 -3.18
CA ALA A 388 -17.47 -9.85 -2.97
C ALA A 388 -16.50 -9.16 -3.94
N ILE A 389 -15.27 -9.67 -4.09
CA ILE A 389 -14.26 -9.05 -4.95
C ILE A 389 -14.61 -9.19 -6.44
N GLU A 390 -15.13 -10.34 -6.86
CA GLU A 390 -15.51 -10.58 -8.27
C GLU A 390 -16.69 -9.70 -8.70
N ARG A 391 -17.72 -9.56 -7.83
CA ARG A 391 -18.90 -8.75 -8.13
C ARG A 391 -18.62 -7.26 -8.16
N THR A 392 -17.74 -6.78 -7.28
CA THR A 392 -17.51 -5.34 -7.13
C THR A 392 -16.40 -4.82 -8.02
N LEU A 393 -15.39 -5.64 -8.36
CA LEU A 393 -14.11 -5.19 -8.92
C LEU A 393 -13.65 -3.88 -8.25
N GLY A 394 -13.76 -3.85 -6.92
CA GLY A 394 -13.50 -2.67 -6.11
C GLY A 394 -12.09 -2.64 -5.54
N ILE A 395 -11.41 -3.78 -5.45
CA ILE A 395 -10.02 -3.84 -4.99
C ILE A 395 -9.14 -3.11 -6.00
N PRO A 396 -8.37 -2.09 -5.60
CA PRO A 396 -7.79 -1.17 -6.57
C PRO A 396 -6.48 -1.69 -7.16
N TRP A 397 -5.50 -2.03 -6.32
CA TRP A 397 -4.11 -2.30 -6.73
C TRP A 397 -3.39 -3.35 -5.89
N VAL A 398 -4.14 -4.23 -5.23
CA VAL A 398 -3.58 -5.29 -4.37
C VAL A 398 -4.19 -6.65 -4.68
N ASN A 399 -3.36 -7.69 -4.59
CA ASN A 399 -3.83 -9.06 -4.41
C ASN A 399 -4.58 -9.17 -3.08
N THR A 400 -5.50 -10.12 -2.99
CA THR A 400 -6.19 -10.51 -1.76
C THR A 400 -5.81 -11.94 -1.41
N LEU A 401 -5.21 -12.15 -0.24
CA LEU A 401 -4.98 -13.48 0.30
C LEU A 401 -5.87 -13.66 1.53
N VAL A 402 -6.59 -14.78 1.60
CA VAL A 402 -7.54 -15.07 2.68
C VAL A 402 -7.50 -16.54 3.07
N VAL A 403 -7.70 -16.80 4.35
CA VAL A 403 -8.05 -18.11 4.88
C VAL A 403 -9.36 -18.03 5.66
N ASP A 404 -10.03 -19.16 5.82
CA ASP A 404 -11.11 -19.30 6.78
C ASP A 404 -10.85 -20.36 7.84
N ARG A 405 -11.66 -20.32 8.91
CA ARG A 405 -11.61 -21.25 10.04
C ARG A 405 -11.87 -22.71 9.68
N LYS A 406 -12.31 -23.02 8.45
CA LYS A 406 -12.55 -24.38 7.93
C LYS A 406 -11.34 -24.91 7.15
N GLY A 407 -10.30 -24.10 7.02
CA GLY A 407 -9.05 -24.49 6.38
C GLY A 407 -9.03 -24.28 4.87
N ASP A 408 -9.95 -23.50 4.31
CA ASP A 408 -9.85 -23.07 2.91
C ASP A 408 -8.92 -21.85 2.80
N ALA A 409 -8.12 -21.80 1.74
CA ALA A 409 -7.20 -20.71 1.43
C ALA A 409 -7.38 -20.20 0.00
N MET A 410 -7.29 -18.89 -0.19
CA MET A 410 -7.35 -18.23 -1.49
C MET A 410 -6.25 -17.17 -1.63
N HIS A 411 -5.74 -17.09 -2.85
CA HIS A 411 -5.04 -15.93 -3.37
C HIS A 411 -5.84 -15.46 -4.59
N ALA A 412 -6.16 -14.17 -4.67
CA ALA A 412 -6.89 -13.59 -5.77
C ALA A 412 -6.21 -12.30 -6.23
N ASP A 413 -5.79 -12.26 -7.49
CA ASP A 413 -5.38 -11.04 -8.18
C ASP A 413 -6.57 -10.54 -9.00
N VAL A 414 -7.66 -10.21 -8.29
CA VAL A 414 -8.92 -9.72 -8.86
C VAL A 414 -9.10 -8.26 -8.45
N THR A 415 -8.82 -7.38 -9.40
CA THR A 415 -8.71 -5.94 -9.17
C THR A 415 -9.36 -5.13 -10.30
N ALA A 416 -9.47 -3.81 -10.12
CA ALA A 416 -9.90 -2.91 -11.20
C ALA A 416 -8.76 -2.72 -12.22
N VAL A 417 -8.81 -3.46 -13.33
CA VAL A 417 -7.74 -3.53 -14.33
C VAL A 417 -8.29 -3.23 -15.73
N PRO A 418 -7.52 -2.54 -16.61
CA PRO A 418 -7.91 -2.33 -18.00
C PRO A 418 -8.28 -3.62 -18.73
N ASN A 419 -9.38 -3.61 -19.48
CA ASN A 419 -9.78 -4.72 -20.34
C ASN A 419 -8.98 -4.72 -21.64
N VAL A 420 -7.78 -5.26 -21.55
CA VAL A 420 -6.86 -5.43 -22.68
C VAL A 420 -6.50 -6.91 -22.74
N SER A 421 -6.92 -7.59 -23.81
CA SER A 421 -6.54 -8.98 -24.06
C SER A 421 -5.11 -9.09 -24.61
N ILE A 422 -4.54 -10.30 -24.61
CA ILE A 422 -3.25 -10.59 -25.26
C ILE A 422 -3.28 -10.17 -26.73
N ALA A 423 -4.37 -10.51 -27.44
CA ALA A 423 -4.55 -10.16 -28.85
C ALA A 423 -4.59 -8.64 -29.04
N LYS A 424 -5.37 -7.92 -28.23
CA LYS A 424 -5.44 -6.45 -28.32
C LYS A 424 -4.08 -5.79 -28.04
N ALA A 425 -3.38 -6.21 -26.98
CA ALA A 425 -2.07 -5.66 -26.65
C ALA A 425 -1.08 -5.81 -27.82
N LYS A 426 -1.16 -6.92 -28.56
CA LYS A 426 -0.36 -7.16 -29.76
C LYS A 426 -0.84 -6.34 -30.96
N ASP A 427 -2.14 -6.39 -31.28
CA ASP A 427 -2.72 -5.77 -32.48
C ASP A 427 -2.73 -4.24 -32.42
N CYS A 428 -2.63 -3.69 -31.21
CA CYS A 428 -2.58 -2.26 -30.93
C CYS A 428 -1.20 -1.78 -30.48
N ALA A 429 -0.18 -2.64 -30.55
CA ALA A 429 1.19 -2.22 -30.28
C ALA A 429 1.67 -1.22 -31.33
N THR A 430 2.41 -0.21 -30.88
CA THR A 430 3.12 0.75 -31.72
C THR A 430 4.61 0.39 -31.80
N PRO A 431 5.40 1.00 -32.71
CA PRO A 431 6.85 0.79 -32.73
C PRO A 431 7.55 1.09 -31.39
N LEU A 432 6.98 1.98 -30.57
CA LEU A 432 7.52 2.29 -29.24
C LEU A 432 7.15 1.25 -28.18
N SER A 433 6.13 0.42 -28.42
CA SER A 433 5.65 -0.55 -27.44
C SER A 433 6.72 -1.55 -27.05
N ALA A 434 7.55 -2.01 -28.00
CA ALA A 434 8.66 -2.91 -27.72
C ALA A 434 9.71 -2.32 -26.77
N LEU A 435 9.93 -0.99 -26.80
CA LEU A 435 10.90 -0.30 -25.95
C LEU A 435 10.44 -0.19 -24.50
N VAL A 436 9.13 -0.29 -24.26
CA VAL A 436 8.52 -0.10 -22.95
C VAL A 436 7.71 -1.32 -22.48
N ALA A 437 7.71 -2.42 -23.23
CA ALA A 437 6.91 -3.62 -22.97
C ALA A 437 7.21 -4.26 -21.61
N SER A 438 8.44 -4.07 -21.10
CA SER A 438 8.83 -4.48 -19.75
C SER A 438 8.34 -3.54 -18.65
N ARG A 439 7.58 -2.48 -18.96
CA ARG A 439 7.20 -1.43 -17.99
C ARG A 439 5.72 -1.05 -18.07
N VAL A 440 5.15 -1.03 -19.26
CA VAL A 440 3.79 -0.52 -19.51
C VAL A 440 3.19 -1.11 -20.79
N VAL A 441 1.89 -1.38 -20.77
CA VAL A 441 1.09 -1.61 -21.97
C VAL A 441 0.82 -0.27 -22.68
N LEU A 442 1.50 -0.07 -23.81
CA LEU A 442 1.33 1.08 -24.71
C LEU A 442 0.45 0.67 -25.89
N LEU A 443 -0.64 1.42 -26.12
CA LEU A 443 -1.62 1.16 -27.17
C LEU A 443 -1.63 2.29 -28.21
N ASP A 444 -1.98 1.98 -29.45
CA ASP A 444 -2.18 2.96 -30.52
C ASP A 444 -3.48 3.77 -30.28
N GLY A 445 -3.33 4.99 -29.76
CA GLY A 445 -4.45 5.91 -29.52
C GLY A 445 -5.05 6.52 -30.79
N SER A 446 -4.48 6.28 -31.97
CA SER A 446 -5.02 6.75 -33.24
C SER A 446 -6.08 5.84 -33.85
N ARG A 447 -6.36 4.69 -33.22
CA ARG A 447 -7.33 3.70 -33.67
C ARG A 447 -8.38 3.49 -32.60
N SER A 448 -9.66 3.75 -32.89
CA SER A 448 -10.73 3.54 -31.89
C SER A 448 -10.87 2.08 -31.45
N ALA A 449 -10.54 1.13 -32.32
CA ALA A 449 -10.50 -0.30 -32.01
C ALA A 449 -9.47 -0.67 -30.92
N CYS A 450 -8.52 0.22 -30.63
CA CYS A 450 -7.50 0.04 -29.59
C CYS A 450 -7.89 0.60 -28.22
N ASP A 451 -9.09 1.17 -28.09
CA ASP A 451 -9.68 1.46 -26.79
C ASP A 451 -9.92 0.16 -25.98
N TRP A 452 -10.09 0.29 -24.66
CA TRP A 452 -10.37 -0.82 -23.75
C TRP A 452 -11.68 -1.51 -24.12
N ASP A 453 -11.68 -2.85 -24.09
CA ASP A 453 -12.86 -3.62 -24.45
C ASP A 453 -13.98 -3.43 -23.41
N LYS A 454 -15.21 -3.34 -23.90
CA LYS A 454 -16.39 -3.25 -23.06
C LYS A 454 -17.06 -4.61 -23.02
N THR A 455 -17.03 -5.26 -21.86
CA THR A 455 -17.70 -6.54 -21.64
C THR A 455 -18.94 -6.34 -20.78
N PRO A 456 -20.12 -6.84 -21.19
CA PRO A 456 -21.32 -6.81 -20.34
C PRO A 456 -21.08 -7.49 -18.99
N GLY A 457 -21.70 -6.98 -17.93
CA GLY A 457 -21.61 -7.55 -16.59
C GLY A 457 -20.46 -7.02 -15.73
N THR A 458 -19.56 -6.18 -16.26
CA THR A 458 -18.58 -5.47 -15.43
C THR A 458 -19.23 -4.23 -14.77
N PRO A 459 -18.86 -3.88 -13.54
CA PRO A 459 -19.43 -2.73 -12.83
C PRO A 459 -19.00 -1.38 -13.43
N VAL A 460 -17.90 -1.36 -14.20
CA VAL A 460 -17.44 -0.20 -14.96
C VAL A 460 -16.99 -0.68 -16.35
N ALA A 461 -17.49 -0.01 -17.38
CA ALA A 461 -17.12 -0.30 -18.76
C ALA A 461 -15.61 -0.11 -18.98
N GLY A 462 -14.97 -1.06 -19.65
CA GLY A 462 -13.53 -1.05 -19.89
C GLY A 462 -12.70 -1.78 -18.83
N LEU A 463 -13.31 -2.33 -17.76
CA LEU A 463 -12.61 -3.21 -16.82
C LEU A 463 -12.57 -4.66 -17.29
N LEU A 464 -11.45 -5.35 -17.03
CA LEU A 464 -11.27 -6.77 -17.30
C LEU A 464 -12.22 -7.59 -16.40
N PRO A 465 -13.06 -8.49 -16.95
CA PRO A 465 -13.98 -9.29 -16.14
C PRO A 465 -13.24 -10.14 -15.10
N ALA A 466 -13.83 -10.29 -13.90
CA ALA A 466 -13.21 -11.03 -12.81
C ALA A 466 -12.85 -12.48 -13.19
N GLY A 467 -13.71 -13.15 -14.00
CA GLY A 467 -13.46 -14.51 -14.48
C GLY A 467 -12.30 -14.65 -15.48
N GLN A 468 -11.70 -13.55 -15.92
CA GLN A 468 -10.49 -13.53 -16.75
C GLN A 468 -9.24 -13.09 -15.95
N GLN A 469 -9.39 -12.89 -14.63
CA GLN A 469 -8.32 -12.59 -13.70
C GLN A 469 -7.95 -13.85 -12.89
N ALA A 470 -6.89 -13.78 -12.09
CA ALA A 470 -6.31 -14.97 -11.47
C ALA A 470 -6.87 -15.23 -10.06
N VAL A 471 -7.33 -16.46 -9.80
CA VAL A 471 -7.81 -16.91 -8.48
C VAL A 471 -7.30 -18.32 -8.21
N TRP A 472 -6.63 -18.50 -7.08
CA TRP A 472 -6.25 -19.81 -6.54
C TRP A 472 -7.16 -20.17 -5.39
N LEU A 473 -7.60 -21.43 -5.36
CA LEU A 473 -8.26 -22.03 -4.22
C LEU A 473 -7.52 -23.30 -3.84
N ARG A 474 -7.05 -23.37 -2.61
CA ARG A 474 -6.19 -24.45 -2.13
C ARG A 474 -6.46 -24.75 -0.66
N ARG A 475 -6.04 -25.94 -0.22
CA ARG A 475 -6.07 -26.35 1.20
C ARG A 475 -4.67 -26.66 1.77
N ASP A 476 -3.63 -26.66 0.94
CA ASP A 476 -2.22 -26.63 1.35
C ASP A 476 -1.76 -25.18 1.54
N TYR A 477 -0.94 -24.58 0.67
CA TYR A 477 -0.49 -23.19 0.86
C TYR A 477 -0.53 -22.36 -0.43
N LEU A 478 -0.67 -21.05 -0.24
CA LEU A 478 -0.47 -20.03 -1.25
C LEU A 478 0.37 -18.90 -0.65
N ALA A 479 1.29 -18.38 -1.45
CA ALA A 479 2.15 -17.27 -1.08
C ALA A 479 2.16 -16.20 -2.17
N ASN A 480 2.37 -14.95 -1.78
CA ASN A 480 2.69 -13.88 -2.72
C ASN A 480 3.68 -12.89 -2.09
N SER A 481 4.64 -12.47 -2.90
CA SER A 481 5.65 -11.46 -2.58
C SER A 481 5.81 -10.47 -3.75
N ASN A 482 4.69 -10.05 -4.35
CA ASN A 482 4.53 -8.99 -5.38
C ASN A 482 5.02 -9.31 -6.78
N ASP A 483 5.67 -10.45 -6.97
CA ASP A 483 5.67 -11.06 -8.29
C ASP A 483 4.24 -11.38 -8.72
N SER A 484 4.08 -11.48 -10.04
CA SER A 484 2.77 -11.65 -10.65
C SER A 484 2.03 -12.88 -10.13
N TYR A 485 0.73 -12.87 -10.40
CA TYR A 485 -0.19 -13.97 -10.20
C TYR A 485 0.47 -15.34 -10.50
N TRP A 486 1.23 -15.48 -11.60
CA TRP A 486 1.81 -16.75 -12.09
C TRP A 486 2.27 -17.78 -11.05
N LEU A 487 2.99 -17.39 -9.99
CA LEU A 487 3.67 -18.32 -9.08
C LEU A 487 3.27 -18.14 -7.61
N SER A 488 2.00 -18.42 -7.28
CA SER A 488 1.55 -18.41 -5.87
C SER A 488 1.83 -19.74 -5.12
N ASN A 489 1.91 -20.84 -5.86
CA ASN A 489 2.34 -22.15 -5.39
C ASN A 489 3.13 -22.82 -6.54
N PRO A 490 4.39 -23.21 -6.33
CA PRO A 490 5.28 -23.65 -7.40
C PRO A 490 4.91 -25.03 -7.96
N HIS A 491 4.09 -25.82 -7.25
CA HIS A 491 3.60 -27.10 -7.76
C HIS A 491 2.50 -26.94 -8.82
N THR A 492 1.85 -25.77 -8.88
CA THR A 492 0.83 -25.47 -9.90
C THR A 492 0.91 -24.01 -10.36
N PRO A 493 1.90 -23.65 -11.19
CA PRO A 493 1.96 -22.32 -11.79
C PRO A 493 0.67 -22.04 -12.58
N TYR A 494 0.18 -20.79 -12.54
CA TYR A 494 -1.02 -20.41 -13.28
C TYR A 494 -0.77 -20.38 -14.78
N ALA A 495 -1.85 -20.53 -15.57
CA ALA A 495 -1.79 -20.28 -17.00
C ALA A 495 -1.45 -18.81 -17.29
N THR A 496 -0.71 -18.56 -18.37
CA THR A 496 -0.43 -17.18 -18.81
C THR A 496 -1.73 -16.47 -19.19
N LEU A 497 -1.99 -15.33 -18.54
CA LEU A 497 -3.10 -14.43 -18.80
C LEU A 497 -2.62 -13.18 -19.56
N SER A 498 -3.50 -12.18 -19.68
CA SER A 498 -3.17 -10.90 -20.30
C SER A 498 -1.91 -10.26 -19.70
N PRO A 499 -1.04 -9.62 -20.51
CA PRO A 499 0.12 -8.89 -20.02
C PRO A 499 -0.23 -7.76 -19.05
N ILE A 500 -1.48 -7.28 -19.07
CA ILE A 500 -1.96 -6.27 -18.11
C ILE A 500 -1.97 -6.80 -16.67
N LEU A 501 -2.02 -8.13 -16.45
CA LEU A 501 -1.97 -8.74 -15.12
C LEU A 501 -0.52 -8.98 -14.65
N GLY A 502 0.47 -8.61 -15.45
CA GLY A 502 1.89 -8.82 -15.15
C GLY A 502 2.47 -10.08 -15.80
N PRO A 503 3.80 -10.27 -15.66
CA PRO A 503 4.58 -11.23 -16.44
C PRO A 503 4.39 -12.67 -15.94
N ALA A 504 4.11 -13.61 -16.83
CA ALA A 504 4.20 -15.05 -16.52
C ALA A 504 5.49 -15.63 -17.11
N GLN A 505 6.00 -16.71 -16.52
CA GLN A 505 7.19 -17.42 -17.01
C GLN A 505 8.44 -16.51 -17.12
N THR A 506 8.62 -15.61 -16.16
CA THR A 506 9.84 -14.80 -16.03
C THR A 506 10.45 -14.99 -14.66
N GLU A 507 11.71 -14.58 -14.52
CA GLU A 507 12.42 -14.55 -13.25
C GLU A 507 11.55 -14.00 -12.12
N ARG A 508 11.67 -14.64 -10.95
CA ARG A 508 11.05 -14.19 -9.71
C ARG A 508 12.09 -13.48 -8.87
N THR A 509 11.65 -12.44 -8.17
CA THR A 509 12.50 -11.73 -7.21
C THR A 509 13.07 -12.70 -6.17
N LEU A 510 14.23 -12.37 -5.61
CA LEU A 510 14.82 -13.18 -4.53
C LEU A 510 13.89 -13.30 -3.32
N ARG A 511 13.04 -12.30 -3.07
CA ARG A 511 12.05 -12.33 -1.98
C ARG A 511 10.93 -13.33 -2.23
N THR A 512 10.36 -13.38 -3.43
CA THR A 512 9.39 -14.43 -3.82
C THR A 512 10.02 -15.81 -3.72
N ARG A 513 11.22 -15.98 -4.27
CA ARG A 513 11.95 -17.26 -4.18
C ARG A 513 12.18 -17.66 -2.72
N SER A 514 12.66 -16.74 -1.89
CA SER A 514 12.88 -16.98 -0.46
C SER A 514 11.60 -17.41 0.25
N GLY A 515 10.46 -16.75 0.00
CA GLY A 515 9.19 -17.10 0.64
C GLY A 515 8.77 -18.53 0.31
N LEU A 516 8.86 -18.92 -0.96
CA LEU A 516 8.53 -20.27 -1.40
C LEU A 516 9.52 -21.32 -0.84
N ILE A 517 10.83 -21.04 -0.90
CA ILE A 517 11.88 -21.93 -0.38
C ILE A 517 11.70 -22.16 1.11
N GLU A 518 11.50 -21.11 1.92
CA GLU A 518 11.40 -21.24 3.38
C GLU A 518 10.12 -22.00 3.79
N ILE A 519 9.00 -21.79 3.08
CA ILE A 519 7.76 -22.55 3.31
C ILE A 519 7.99 -24.04 3.00
N GLU A 520 8.53 -24.37 1.83
CA GLU A 520 8.76 -25.77 1.45
C GLU A 520 9.81 -26.44 2.34
N ARG A 521 10.89 -25.73 2.69
CA ARG A 521 11.92 -26.20 3.61
C ARG A 521 11.32 -26.52 4.99
N TRP A 522 10.37 -25.72 5.47
CA TRP A 522 9.65 -26.03 6.71
C TRP A 522 8.77 -27.26 6.57
N LEU A 523 7.87 -27.29 5.58
CA LEU A 523 6.88 -28.37 5.41
C LEU A 523 7.56 -29.72 5.11
N ASN A 524 8.67 -29.72 4.37
CA ASN A 524 9.42 -30.92 4.02
C ASN A 524 10.53 -31.28 5.03
N GLY A 525 10.74 -30.45 6.07
CA GLY A 525 11.81 -30.65 7.05
C GLY A 525 11.65 -31.91 7.92
N ALA A 526 10.45 -32.49 7.99
CA ALA A 526 10.20 -33.81 8.54
C ALA A 526 8.89 -34.40 7.97
N PRO A 527 8.75 -35.72 7.83
CA PRO A 527 7.52 -36.34 7.35
C PRO A 527 6.30 -35.90 8.17
N GLY A 528 5.29 -35.36 7.48
CA GLY A 528 4.04 -34.92 8.11
C GLY A 528 4.14 -33.62 8.92
N ARG A 529 5.28 -32.91 8.89
CA ARG A 529 5.44 -31.64 9.60
C ARG A 529 4.38 -30.63 9.14
N LYS A 530 3.75 -29.97 10.11
CA LYS A 530 2.72 -28.95 9.91
C LYS A 530 3.23 -27.56 10.26
N ILE A 531 2.48 -26.55 9.86
CA ILE A 531 2.70 -25.16 10.25
C ILE A 531 1.68 -24.71 11.30
N ASP A 532 2.14 -23.89 12.24
CA ASP A 532 1.31 -23.22 13.24
C ASP A 532 1.69 -21.74 13.32
N ARG A 533 1.08 -21.00 14.25
CA ARG A 533 1.36 -19.57 14.42
C ARG A 533 2.82 -19.31 14.82
N GLU A 534 3.42 -20.13 15.67
CA GLU A 534 4.79 -19.91 16.14
C GLU A 534 5.80 -20.14 15.00
N ALA A 535 5.57 -21.16 14.16
CA ALA A 535 6.29 -21.36 12.92
C ALA A 535 6.16 -20.16 11.97
N GLY A 536 4.94 -19.66 11.78
CA GLY A 536 4.69 -18.47 10.96
C GLY A 536 5.46 -17.24 11.44
N LYS A 537 5.48 -16.98 12.75
CA LYS A 537 6.26 -15.90 13.38
C LYS A 537 7.77 -16.09 13.16
N ALA A 538 8.26 -17.30 13.36
CA ALA A 538 9.67 -17.62 13.23
C ALA A 538 10.16 -17.44 11.79
N LEU A 539 9.39 -17.91 10.80
CA LEU A 539 9.74 -17.82 9.38
C LEU A 539 9.73 -16.37 8.89
N ILE A 540 8.67 -15.61 9.16
CA ILE A 540 8.56 -14.25 8.61
C ILE A 540 9.60 -13.29 9.19
N LEU A 541 10.02 -13.49 10.45
CA LEU A 541 11.06 -12.70 11.13
C LEU A 541 12.42 -13.43 11.22
N ALA A 542 12.67 -14.44 10.38
CA ALA A 542 13.93 -15.19 10.39
C ALA A 542 15.15 -14.34 9.98
N ASN A 543 14.91 -13.25 9.23
CA ASN A 543 15.92 -12.34 8.69
C ASN A 543 17.02 -13.03 7.84
N HIS A 544 16.73 -14.22 7.30
CA HIS A 544 17.64 -14.96 6.43
C HIS A 544 17.76 -14.26 5.06
N SER A 545 18.95 -14.27 4.46
CA SER A 545 19.22 -13.70 3.14
C SER A 545 19.46 -14.79 2.10
N LEU A 546 18.49 -14.99 1.19
CA LEU A 546 18.68 -15.90 0.05
C LEU A 546 19.83 -15.46 -0.85
N ALA A 547 20.05 -14.15 -1.01
CA ALA A 547 21.21 -13.65 -1.75
C ALA A 547 22.51 -14.19 -1.15
N ALA A 548 22.68 -14.07 0.17
CA ALA A 548 23.86 -14.57 0.86
C ALA A 548 23.98 -16.10 0.78
N GLU A 549 22.87 -16.84 0.87
CA GLU A 549 22.86 -18.30 0.67
C GLU A 549 23.44 -18.68 -0.70
N LEU A 550 23.06 -17.96 -1.76
CA LEU A 550 23.47 -18.26 -3.14
C LEU A 550 24.92 -17.84 -3.46
N VAL A 551 25.46 -16.81 -2.81
CA VAL A 551 26.68 -16.14 -3.30
C VAL A 551 27.86 -16.14 -2.35
N MET A 552 27.67 -16.41 -1.06
CA MET A 552 28.75 -16.17 -0.10
C MET A 552 29.94 -17.12 -0.28
N ASP A 553 29.68 -18.41 -0.47
CA ASP A 553 30.75 -19.40 -0.63
C ASP A 553 31.63 -19.14 -1.86
N PRO A 554 31.07 -18.94 -3.08
CA PRO A 554 31.89 -18.59 -4.25
C PRO A 554 32.57 -17.21 -4.12
N LEU A 555 31.95 -16.24 -3.44
CA LEU A 555 32.58 -14.94 -3.18
C LEU A 555 33.78 -15.06 -2.22
N LEU A 556 33.66 -15.83 -1.15
CA LEU A 556 34.77 -16.05 -0.20
C LEU A 556 35.92 -16.81 -0.85
N ALA A 557 35.64 -17.74 -1.78
CA ALA A 557 36.66 -18.41 -2.57
C ALA A 557 37.47 -17.42 -3.42
N LEU A 558 36.84 -16.37 -3.95
CA LEU A 558 37.53 -15.31 -4.70
C LEU A 558 38.48 -14.47 -3.86
N CYS A 559 38.36 -14.47 -2.53
CA CYS A 559 39.20 -13.68 -1.63
C CYS A 559 40.62 -14.24 -1.48
N ALA A 560 40.86 -15.50 -1.83
CA ALA A 560 42.16 -16.14 -1.64
C ALA A 560 43.28 -15.38 -2.38
N GLY A 561 44.33 -15.00 -1.65
CA GLY A 561 45.49 -14.29 -2.18
C GLY A 561 45.30 -12.79 -2.45
N LYS A 562 44.17 -12.20 -2.05
CA LYS A 562 43.83 -10.78 -2.32
C LYS A 562 43.90 -9.92 -1.06
N ALA A 563 45.03 -9.25 -0.87
CA ALA A 563 45.29 -8.43 0.32
C ALA A 563 44.34 -7.23 0.42
N GLU A 564 43.91 -6.68 -0.72
CA GLU A 564 43.05 -5.50 -0.83
C GLU A 564 41.63 -5.70 -0.25
N VAL A 565 41.16 -6.95 -0.16
CA VAL A 565 39.84 -7.29 0.40
C VAL A 565 39.92 -8.20 1.62
N ALA A 566 41.11 -8.49 2.15
CA ALA A 566 41.30 -9.46 3.23
C ALA A 566 40.44 -9.16 4.47
N ALA A 567 40.38 -7.90 4.90
CA ALA A 567 39.56 -7.48 6.04
C ALA A 567 38.04 -7.60 5.75
N ALA A 568 37.61 -7.22 4.55
CA ALA A 568 36.22 -7.34 4.12
C ALA A 568 35.77 -8.81 4.09
N CYS A 569 36.60 -9.69 3.53
CA CYS A 569 36.34 -11.12 3.49
C CYS A 569 36.34 -11.76 4.88
N ALA A 570 37.20 -11.31 5.80
CA ALA A 570 37.19 -11.76 7.19
C ALA A 570 35.87 -11.41 7.89
N ALA A 571 35.37 -10.18 7.71
CA ALA A 571 34.09 -9.75 8.25
C ALA A 571 32.92 -10.59 7.68
N LEU A 572 32.90 -10.84 6.37
CA LEU A 572 31.87 -11.66 5.73
C LEU A 572 31.95 -13.15 6.11
N LYS A 573 33.15 -13.69 6.32
CA LYS A 573 33.33 -15.09 6.74
C LYS A 573 32.75 -15.36 8.13
N GLY A 574 32.80 -14.38 9.03
CA GLY A 574 32.22 -14.48 10.37
C GLY A 574 30.70 -14.26 10.43
N TRP A 575 30.08 -13.86 9.32
CA TRP A 575 28.67 -13.52 9.25
C TRP A 575 27.79 -14.75 9.00
N GLU A 576 26.72 -14.89 9.76
CA GLU A 576 25.75 -15.99 9.72
C GLU A 576 24.71 -15.89 8.61
N ARG A 577 24.87 -14.95 7.67
CA ARG A 577 23.96 -14.70 6.53
C ARG A 577 22.56 -14.23 6.94
N LYS A 578 22.44 -13.57 8.10
CA LYS A 578 21.20 -13.00 8.63
C LYS A 578 21.31 -11.52 8.94
N PHE A 579 20.17 -10.85 9.02
CA PHE A 579 20.05 -9.44 9.38
C PHE A 579 19.39 -9.28 10.76
N ASP A 580 19.90 -10.02 11.75
CA ASP A 580 19.53 -9.89 13.16
C ASP A 580 20.28 -8.73 13.81
N LEU A 581 19.83 -8.27 14.99
CA LEU A 581 20.44 -7.11 15.65
C LEU A 581 21.93 -7.31 15.93
N ASP A 582 22.34 -8.53 16.28
CA ASP A 582 23.73 -8.86 16.64
C ASP A 582 24.59 -9.29 15.44
N SER A 583 24.01 -9.37 14.23
CA SER A 583 24.73 -9.78 13.02
C SER A 583 25.89 -8.83 12.71
N ARG A 584 27.05 -9.40 12.41
CA ARG A 584 28.29 -8.66 12.06
C ARG A 584 28.69 -8.97 10.63
N GLY A 585 29.00 -7.94 9.85
CA GLY A 585 29.27 -8.07 8.40
C GLY A 585 28.02 -7.89 7.52
N ALA A 586 26.83 -7.82 8.11
CA ALA A 586 25.56 -7.67 7.40
C ALA A 586 25.51 -6.37 6.55
N HIS A 587 25.97 -5.24 7.08
CA HIS A 587 25.95 -3.97 6.34
C HIS A 587 26.93 -3.99 5.16
N LEU A 588 28.10 -4.61 5.32
CA LEU A 588 29.08 -4.79 4.25
C LEU A 588 28.48 -5.64 3.12
N PHE A 589 27.87 -6.78 3.46
CA PHE A 589 27.21 -7.63 2.47
C PHE A 589 26.07 -6.91 1.75
N SER A 590 25.19 -6.22 2.50
CA SER A 590 24.10 -5.45 1.92
C SER A 590 24.61 -4.39 0.94
N THR A 591 25.69 -3.70 1.29
CA THR A 591 26.28 -2.64 0.45
C THR A 591 26.90 -3.22 -0.82
N PHE A 592 27.62 -4.33 -0.69
CA PHE A 592 28.17 -5.08 -1.82
C PHE A 592 27.08 -5.61 -2.75
N TRP A 593 26.09 -6.32 -2.22
CA TRP A 593 25.08 -7.01 -3.02
C TRP A 593 24.23 -6.03 -3.82
N LEU A 594 23.76 -4.95 -3.20
CA LEU A 594 22.96 -3.92 -3.87
C LEU A 594 23.71 -3.24 -5.03
N ALA A 595 25.05 -3.22 -5.00
CA ALA A 595 25.87 -2.70 -6.08
C ALA A 595 26.06 -3.67 -7.25
N VAL A 596 25.92 -4.98 -7.04
CA VAL A 596 26.25 -6.00 -8.06
C VAL A 596 25.07 -6.81 -8.57
N GLN A 597 23.96 -6.89 -7.82
CA GLN A 597 22.85 -7.81 -8.12
C GLN A 597 22.22 -7.62 -9.51
N ALA A 598 22.24 -6.39 -10.02
CA ALA A 598 21.65 -6.03 -11.31
C ALA A 598 22.62 -6.19 -12.51
N GLN A 599 23.84 -6.70 -12.30
CA GLN A 599 24.85 -6.80 -13.35
C GLN A 599 24.51 -7.93 -14.35
N PRO A 600 24.65 -7.68 -15.67
CA PRO A 600 24.47 -8.73 -16.67
C PRO A 600 25.48 -9.87 -16.50
N GLY A 601 25.04 -11.11 -16.73
CA GLY A 601 25.92 -12.29 -16.70
C GLY A 601 26.38 -12.71 -15.30
N LEU A 602 25.63 -12.31 -14.26
CA LEU A 602 25.94 -12.68 -12.87
C LEU A 602 25.83 -14.19 -12.60
N TRP A 603 24.96 -14.88 -13.33
CA TRP A 603 24.60 -16.27 -13.09
C TRP A 603 25.03 -17.20 -14.23
N ALA A 604 25.67 -18.31 -13.89
CA ALA A 604 26.03 -19.36 -14.83
C ALA A 604 24.79 -20.16 -15.24
N VAL A 605 23.92 -20.49 -14.27
CA VAL A 605 22.62 -21.08 -14.51
C VAL A 605 21.60 -19.96 -14.69
N LYS A 606 21.13 -19.83 -15.93
CA LYS A 606 20.07 -18.88 -16.30
C LYS A 606 18.73 -19.31 -15.73
N PHE A 607 17.79 -18.38 -15.72
CA PHE A 607 16.41 -18.67 -15.38
C PHE A 607 15.81 -19.78 -16.26
N ASP A 608 15.08 -20.68 -15.61
CA ASP A 608 14.31 -21.75 -16.21
C ASP A 608 12.87 -21.68 -15.68
N PRO A 609 11.85 -21.48 -16.55
CA PRO A 609 10.46 -21.45 -16.13
C PRO A 609 9.94 -22.79 -15.57
N VAL A 610 10.65 -23.91 -15.77
CA VAL A 610 10.35 -25.21 -15.16
C VAL A 610 10.91 -25.32 -13.73
N ASP A 611 11.96 -24.56 -13.41
CA ASP A 611 12.54 -24.44 -12.06
C ASP A 611 12.60 -22.96 -11.62
N PRO A 612 11.45 -22.28 -11.48
CA PRO A 612 11.41 -20.83 -11.32
C PRO A 612 11.76 -20.37 -9.90
N VAL A 613 11.85 -21.30 -8.95
CA VAL A 613 12.19 -21.04 -7.56
C VAL A 613 13.70 -21.12 -7.35
N HIS A 614 14.40 -22.04 -8.02
CA HIS A 614 15.83 -22.27 -7.80
C HIS A 614 16.72 -21.71 -8.93
N THR A 615 16.16 -21.00 -9.91
CA THR A 615 16.91 -20.28 -10.95
C THR A 615 16.55 -18.79 -10.99
N PRO A 616 17.46 -17.90 -11.44
CA PRO A 616 18.86 -18.17 -11.78
C PRO A 616 19.72 -18.41 -10.52
N ARG A 617 20.88 -19.06 -10.69
CA ARG A 617 21.83 -19.42 -9.63
C ARG A 617 23.25 -19.62 -10.17
N ASP A 618 24.16 -20.02 -9.28
CA ASP A 618 25.57 -20.31 -9.55
C ASP A 618 26.34 -19.07 -10.02
N LEU A 619 26.85 -18.29 -9.05
CA LEU A 619 27.55 -17.04 -9.29
C LEU A 619 28.77 -17.22 -10.21
N VAL A 620 28.86 -16.41 -11.26
CA VAL A 620 30.01 -16.41 -12.18
C VAL A 620 31.21 -15.71 -11.54
N THR A 621 32.21 -16.49 -11.16
CA THR A 621 33.44 -16.00 -10.49
C THR A 621 34.68 -15.99 -11.37
N SER A 622 34.61 -16.50 -12.60
CA SER A 622 35.76 -16.55 -13.51
C SER A 622 36.04 -15.22 -14.21
N GLY A 623 37.29 -15.02 -14.62
CA GLY A 623 37.73 -13.92 -15.49
C GLY A 623 37.31 -12.52 -15.00
N ALA A 624 36.82 -11.70 -15.93
CA ALA A 624 36.45 -10.31 -15.66
C ALA A 624 35.27 -10.17 -14.67
N SER A 625 34.35 -11.13 -14.62
CA SER A 625 33.23 -11.10 -13.66
C SER A 625 33.74 -11.25 -12.22
N GLY A 626 34.65 -12.21 -11.98
CA GLY A 626 35.30 -12.35 -10.67
C GLY A 626 36.07 -11.12 -10.22
N ALA A 627 36.79 -10.47 -11.15
CA ALA A 627 37.50 -9.23 -10.87
C ALA A 627 36.55 -8.09 -10.48
N LYS A 628 35.42 -7.95 -11.18
CA LYS A 628 34.38 -6.95 -10.85
C LYS A 628 33.75 -7.19 -9.48
N LEU A 629 33.51 -8.44 -9.10
CA LEU A 629 32.96 -8.77 -7.78
C LEU A 629 33.92 -8.37 -6.65
N ILE A 630 35.21 -8.62 -6.81
CA ILE A 630 36.22 -8.17 -5.83
C ILE A 630 36.32 -6.65 -5.78
N ALA A 631 36.34 -5.98 -6.93
CA ALA A 631 36.36 -4.51 -6.96
C ALA A 631 35.14 -3.91 -6.24
N ALA A 632 33.94 -4.46 -6.47
CA ALA A 632 32.73 -4.05 -5.79
C ALA A 632 32.78 -4.29 -4.27
N LEU A 633 33.40 -5.40 -3.83
CA LEU A 633 33.61 -5.66 -2.40
C LEU A 633 34.58 -4.64 -1.77
N ALA A 634 35.66 -4.30 -2.47
CA ALA A 634 36.59 -3.25 -2.05
C ALA A 634 35.89 -1.88 -1.97
N ASP A 635 35.07 -1.54 -2.96
CA ASP A 635 34.28 -0.29 -2.98
C ASP A 635 33.27 -0.23 -1.84
N ALA A 636 32.59 -1.35 -1.53
CA ALA A 636 31.69 -1.45 -0.40
C ALA A 636 32.44 -1.22 0.94
N ALA A 637 33.61 -1.84 1.10
CA ALA A 637 34.44 -1.64 2.29
C ALA A 637 34.94 -0.19 2.41
N ALA A 638 35.39 0.41 1.31
CA ALA A 638 35.82 1.80 1.27
C ALA A 638 34.67 2.77 1.58
N LYS A 639 33.46 2.47 1.10
CA LYS A 639 32.26 3.24 1.44
C LYS A 639 31.96 3.22 2.93
N LEU A 640 31.93 2.03 3.55
CA LEU A 640 31.73 1.91 5.00
C LEU A 640 32.80 2.66 5.79
N GLY A 641 34.07 2.55 5.38
CA GLY A 641 35.18 3.30 5.98
C GLY A 641 35.00 4.82 5.91
N LYS A 642 34.54 5.37 4.76
CA LYS A 642 34.21 6.80 4.61
C LYS A 642 33.05 7.24 5.50
N ASP A 643 32.08 6.35 5.70
CA ASP A 643 30.91 6.58 6.55
C ASP A 643 31.23 6.36 8.05
N GLY A 644 32.47 6.00 8.39
CA GLY A 644 32.92 5.76 9.77
C GLY A 644 32.36 4.47 10.39
N ILE A 645 31.94 3.51 9.55
CA ILE A 645 31.31 2.25 9.97
C ILE A 645 32.33 1.11 9.83
N ALA A 646 32.55 0.36 10.91
CA ALA A 646 33.40 -0.83 10.88
C ALA A 646 32.81 -1.91 9.95
N LEU A 647 33.67 -2.67 9.27
CA LEU A 647 33.24 -3.71 8.32
C LEU A 647 32.43 -4.83 8.99
N ASP A 648 32.70 -5.09 10.27
CA ASP A 648 32.04 -6.06 11.15
C ASP A 648 31.15 -5.37 12.20
N ALA A 649 30.74 -4.12 11.95
CA ALA A 649 29.81 -3.40 12.81
C ALA A 649 28.55 -4.26 13.02
N ARG A 650 28.06 -4.24 14.27
CA ARG A 650 26.83 -4.92 14.64
C ARG A 650 25.65 -4.23 13.95
N TRP A 651 24.76 -5.00 13.33
CA TRP A 651 23.67 -4.47 12.52
C TRP A 651 22.75 -3.52 13.28
N GLY A 652 22.41 -3.83 14.52
CA GLY A 652 21.58 -2.97 15.39
C GLY A 652 22.21 -1.62 15.73
N ASP A 653 23.53 -1.47 15.64
CA ASP A 653 24.20 -0.17 15.83
C ASP A 653 24.14 0.71 14.57
N VAL A 654 23.96 0.06 13.40
CA VAL A 654 23.92 0.70 12.08
C VAL A 654 22.49 0.99 11.62
N GLN A 655 21.58 0.02 11.70
CA GLN A 655 20.18 0.17 11.33
C GLN A 655 19.32 0.44 12.57
N TYR A 656 18.72 1.63 12.63
CA TYR A 656 17.91 2.04 13.77
C TYR A 656 16.73 2.94 13.38
N ALA A 657 15.64 2.86 14.14
CA ALA A 657 14.51 3.75 14.04
C ALA A 657 14.67 4.92 15.04
N PRO A 658 14.77 6.18 14.58
CA PRO A 658 14.78 7.33 15.47
C PRO A 658 13.39 7.52 16.10
N ARG A 659 13.35 7.67 17.43
CA ARG A 659 12.14 8.00 18.20
C ARG A 659 12.50 9.05 19.25
N GLY A 660 12.28 10.32 18.92
CA GLY A 660 12.82 11.43 19.71
C GLY A 660 14.34 11.36 19.75
N THR A 661 14.92 11.26 20.94
CA THR A 661 16.37 11.09 21.14
C THR A 661 16.82 9.63 21.14
N GLU A 662 15.89 8.66 21.16
CA GLU A 662 16.20 7.24 21.18
C GLU A 662 16.53 6.72 19.77
N ARG A 663 17.57 5.88 19.68
CA ARG A 663 17.90 5.08 18.50
C ARG A 663 17.51 3.63 18.78
N ILE A 664 16.31 3.22 18.37
CA ILE A 664 15.84 1.85 18.58
C ILE A 664 16.45 0.96 17.49
N PRO A 665 17.24 -0.07 17.82
CA PRO A 665 17.88 -0.93 16.82
C PRO A 665 16.81 -1.76 16.08
N ILE A 666 16.94 -1.89 14.75
CA ILE A 666 15.95 -2.59 13.91
C ILE A 666 16.61 -3.74 13.15
N HIS A 667 15.99 -4.91 13.17
CA HIS A 667 16.41 -6.08 12.40
C HIS A 667 15.65 -6.18 11.06
N GLY A 668 16.08 -7.09 10.19
CA GLY A 668 15.62 -7.17 8.80
C GLY A 668 16.44 -6.28 7.87
N ALA A 669 16.23 -6.41 6.57
CA ALA A 669 16.96 -5.68 5.52
C ALA A 669 16.19 -5.68 4.19
N ASP A 670 16.77 -5.11 3.14
CA ASP A 670 16.11 -4.95 1.84
C ASP A 670 15.66 -6.28 1.22
N GLY A 671 14.49 -6.28 0.56
CA GLY A 671 13.96 -7.45 -0.15
C GLY A 671 14.84 -7.93 -1.31
N LEU A 672 15.68 -7.05 -1.88
CA LEU A 672 16.70 -7.39 -2.88
C LEU A 672 17.74 -8.40 -2.38
N LEU A 673 17.87 -8.56 -1.07
CA LEU A 673 18.74 -9.54 -0.43
C LEU A 673 18.05 -10.90 -0.26
N GLY A 674 16.80 -11.03 -0.72
CA GLY A 674 15.93 -12.17 -0.45
C GLY A 674 15.54 -12.27 1.03
N VAL A 675 15.54 -11.15 1.75
CA VAL A 675 15.09 -11.08 3.15
C VAL A 675 13.58 -10.87 3.17
N LEU A 676 12.87 -11.70 3.93
CA LEU A 676 11.42 -11.66 4.03
C LEU A 676 10.93 -10.51 4.92
N ASN A 677 11.58 -10.30 6.06
CA ASN A 677 11.31 -9.14 6.91
C ASN A 677 11.98 -7.89 6.33
N VAL A 678 11.30 -7.25 5.38
CA VAL A 678 11.90 -6.18 4.58
C VAL A 678 12.05 -4.90 5.39
N ILE A 679 13.23 -4.29 5.30
CA ILE A 679 13.50 -2.92 5.74
C ILE A 679 14.30 -2.22 4.64
N ILE A 680 13.69 -1.25 3.99
CA ILE A 680 14.33 -0.37 3.01
C ILE A 680 14.72 0.91 3.74
N ASN A 681 16.01 1.22 3.71
CA ASN A 681 16.56 2.32 4.48
C ASN A 681 16.86 3.56 3.65
N GLU A 682 17.00 4.68 4.37
CA GLU A 682 17.66 5.89 3.90
C GLU A 682 18.88 6.22 4.80
N PRO A 683 19.86 6.99 4.30
CA PRO A 683 21.01 7.41 5.09
C PRO A 683 20.62 8.15 6.38
N ALA A 684 21.36 7.89 7.46
CA ALA A 684 21.20 8.56 8.74
C ALA A 684 22.57 8.79 9.40
N PRO A 685 22.69 9.69 10.40
CA PRO A 685 23.95 9.87 11.13
C PRO A 685 24.45 8.54 11.71
N GLY A 686 25.68 8.16 11.36
CA GLY A 686 26.32 6.92 11.84
C GLY A 686 25.65 5.62 11.41
N GLY A 687 24.87 5.62 10.32
CA GLY A 687 24.23 4.41 9.80
C GLY A 687 23.08 4.69 8.85
N VAL A 688 21.99 3.93 9.02
CA VAL A 688 20.81 3.99 8.18
C VAL A 688 19.54 3.88 9.03
N LYS A 689 18.42 4.39 8.52
CA LYS A 689 17.12 4.29 9.19
C LYS A 689 16.01 3.81 8.26
N PRO A 690 15.00 3.09 8.78
CA PRO A 690 13.88 2.64 7.96
C PRO A 690 13.12 3.80 7.33
N LYS A 691 12.94 3.73 6.00
CA LYS A 691 12.02 4.59 5.24
C LYS A 691 10.74 3.83 4.89
N HIS A 692 10.89 2.56 4.54
CA HIS A 692 9.82 1.68 4.05
C HIS A 692 10.12 0.24 4.50
N GLY A 693 9.12 -0.64 4.50
CA GLY A 693 9.30 -2.07 4.80
C GLY A 693 8.20 -2.60 5.69
N SER A 694 8.47 -3.68 6.40
CA SER A 694 7.61 -4.27 7.44
C SER A 694 6.92 -3.20 8.27
N SER A 695 5.60 -3.23 8.24
CA SER A 695 4.74 -2.17 8.77
C SER A 695 3.76 -2.73 9.81
N TYR A 696 2.54 -3.09 9.41
CA TYR A 696 1.69 -3.98 10.20
C TYR A 696 2.05 -5.43 9.85
N ILE A 697 2.27 -6.27 10.86
CA ILE A 697 2.50 -7.70 10.69
C ILE A 697 1.44 -8.44 11.50
N GLN A 698 0.78 -9.44 10.91
CA GLN A 698 -0.20 -10.28 11.60
C GLN A 698 0.03 -11.76 11.30
N ILE A 699 -0.18 -12.58 12.32
CA ILE A 699 -0.27 -14.03 12.24
C ILE A 699 -1.62 -14.41 12.83
N VAL A 700 -2.52 -14.95 12.01
CA VAL A 700 -3.91 -15.22 12.42
C VAL A 700 -4.25 -16.67 12.15
N GLY A 701 -4.56 -17.41 13.21
CA GLY A 701 -5.21 -18.72 13.14
C GLY A 701 -6.56 -18.68 13.84
N PHE A 702 -7.19 -19.84 14.04
CA PHE A 702 -8.50 -19.93 14.68
C PHE A 702 -8.54 -21.05 15.71
N ASP A 703 -9.36 -20.90 16.74
CA ASP A 703 -9.80 -21.98 17.60
C ASP A 703 -11.32 -22.15 17.54
N ALA A 704 -11.90 -22.88 18.51
CA ALA A 704 -13.35 -23.04 18.59
C ALA A 704 -14.09 -21.73 18.93
N ALA A 705 -13.45 -20.82 19.67
CA ALA A 705 -14.02 -19.56 20.13
C ALA A 705 -13.90 -18.45 19.08
N GLY A 706 -12.88 -18.46 18.23
CA GLY A 706 -12.71 -17.49 17.16
C GLY A 706 -11.25 -17.31 16.73
N PRO A 707 -10.86 -16.11 16.27
CA PRO A 707 -9.51 -15.84 15.80
C PRO A 707 -8.52 -15.79 16.97
N ILE A 708 -7.33 -16.35 16.76
CA ILE A 708 -6.16 -16.12 17.59
C ILE A 708 -5.15 -15.35 16.74
N ALA A 709 -5.03 -14.06 17.02
CA ALA A 709 -4.20 -13.15 16.25
C ALA A 709 -3.04 -12.59 17.08
N ASP A 710 -1.84 -12.71 16.54
CA ASP A 710 -0.65 -12.07 17.05
C ASP A 710 -0.19 -11.03 16.03
N ALA A 711 0.05 -9.79 16.46
CA ALA A 711 0.42 -8.71 15.54
C ALA A 711 1.44 -7.74 16.14
N VAL A 712 2.05 -6.94 15.26
CA VAL A 712 2.90 -5.81 15.62
C VAL A 712 2.80 -4.73 14.55
N LEU A 713 2.71 -3.46 14.98
CA LEU A 713 2.84 -2.27 14.13
C LEU A 713 4.22 -1.66 14.37
N THR A 714 5.14 -1.89 13.44
CA THR A 714 6.58 -1.63 13.62
C THR A 714 6.90 -0.19 14.00
N TYR A 715 6.10 0.78 13.57
CA TYR A 715 6.28 2.20 13.88
C TYR A 715 5.34 2.76 14.94
N SER A 716 4.59 1.92 15.64
CA SER A 716 3.64 2.29 16.71
C SER A 716 2.42 3.09 16.22
N GLN A 717 1.41 3.24 17.10
CA GLN A 717 0.08 3.77 16.73
C GLN A 717 0.05 5.27 16.44
N SER A 718 0.85 6.05 17.16
CA SER A 718 0.82 7.51 17.09
C SER A 718 1.99 8.09 16.31
N THR A 719 1.74 9.22 15.65
CA THR A 719 2.78 10.08 15.06
C THR A 719 3.28 11.15 16.03
N ASP A 720 2.57 11.41 17.13
CA ASP A 720 2.92 12.45 18.09
C ASP A 720 4.03 11.97 19.05
N PRO A 721 5.21 12.61 19.07
CA PRO A 721 6.27 12.26 20.02
C PRO A 721 5.89 12.36 21.49
N ALA A 722 4.82 13.10 21.83
CA ALA A 722 4.31 13.18 23.20
C ALA A 722 3.39 12.00 23.58
N SER A 723 2.97 11.18 22.62
CA SER A 723 2.09 10.04 22.86
C SER A 723 2.84 8.88 23.53
N PRO A 724 2.23 8.18 24.51
CA PRO A 724 2.80 6.93 25.04
C PRO A 724 2.93 5.84 23.97
N TRP A 725 2.15 5.93 22.87
CA TRP A 725 2.11 4.94 21.78
C TRP A 725 2.92 5.36 20.56
N TYR A 726 3.95 6.19 20.76
CA TYR A 726 4.84 6.69 19.71
C TYR A 726 5.99 5.72 19.36
N ALA A 727 6.44 4.93 20.34
CA ALA A 727 7.65 4.11 20.21
C ALA A 727 7.53 2.72 20.87
N ASP A 728 6.44 2.44 21.56
CA ASP A 728 6.21 1.22 22.34
C ASP A 728 6.24 -0.05 21.47
N GLN A 729 5.49 -0.09 20.37
CA GLN A 729 5.53 -1.23 19.44
C GLN A 729 6.81 -1.26 18.61
N THR A 730 7.46 -0.12 18.38
CA THR A 730 8.80 -0.11 17.75
C THR A 730 9.81 -0.83 18.62
N ARG A 731 9.75 -0.67 19.94
CA ARG A 731 10.58 -1.44 20.88
C ARG A 731 10.17 -2.92 20.95
N LEU A 732 8.88 -3.23 20.83
CA LEU A 732 8.40 -4.60 20.73
C LEU A 732 8.98 -5.29 19.49
N TYR A 733 8.82 -4.65 18.33
CA TYR A 733 9.31 -5.13 17.04
C TYR A 733 10.83 -5.31 17.04
N SER A 734 11.59 -4.34 17.59
CA SER A 734 13.05 -4.43 17.75
C SER A 734 13.51 -5.76 18.37
N ARG A 735 12.73 -6.33 19.28
CA ARG A 735 13.03 -7.59 19.97
C ARG A 735 12.30 -8.81 19.38
N LYS A 736 11.81 -8.72 18.14
CA LYS A 736 10.95 -9.74 17.49
C LYS A 736 9.71 -10.11 18.32
N GLY A 737 9.22 -9.18 19.13
CA GLY A 737 8.07 -9.39 20.00
C GLY A 737 6.75 -9.31 19.23
N TRP A 738 5.73 -9.96 19.78
CA TRP A 738 4.38 -10.00 19.24
C TRP A 738 3.36 -9.63 20.31
N HIS A 739 2.31 -8.92 19.92
CA HIS A 739 1.17 -8.63 20.77
C HIS A 739 0.00 -9.55 20.42
N ARG A 740 -0.51 -10.29 21.41
CA ARG A 740 -1.76 -11.05 21.27
C ARG A 740 -2.93 -10.07 21.24
N LEU A 741 -3.57 -9.93 20.09
CA LEU A 741 -4.67 -8.99 19.92
C LEU A 741 -5.93 -9.45 20.68
N PRO A 742 -6.52 -8.61 21.56
CA PRO A 742 -7.75 -8.95 22.25
C PRO A 742 -8.97 -8.76 21.32
N PHE A 743 -9.67 -9.84 20.99
CA PHE A 743 -10.82 -9.77 20.08
C PHE A 743 -12.15 -9.75 20.83
N THR A 744 -12.39 -10.72 21.72
CA THR A 744 -13.66 -10.81 22.45
C THR A 744 -13.78 -9.74 23.54
N PRO A 745 -14.99 -9.37 24.00
CA PRO A 745 -15.17 -8.43 25.11
C PRO A 745 -14.40 -8.80 26.38
N ALA A 746 -14.29 -10.10 26.70
CA ALA A 746 -13.53 -10.58 27.85
C ALA A 746 -12.01 -10.36 27.67
N GLN A 747 -11.49 -10.62 26.47
CA GLN A 747 -10.08 -10.35 26.15
C GLN A 747 -9.78 -8.85 26.18
N ILE A 748 -10.69 -8.02 25.65
CA ILE A 748 -10.56 -6.55 25.64
C ILE A 748 -10.50 -6.03 27.07
N ALA A 749 -11.40 -6.47 27.95
CA ALA A 749 -11.38 -6.09 29.37
C ALA A 749 -10.09 -6.56 30.07
N ALA A 750 -9.63 -7.77 29.77
CA ALA A 750 -8.39 -8.32 30.36
C ALA A 750 -7.12 -7.59 29.89
N ASP A 751 -7.13 -6.98 28.70
CA ASP A 751 -6.02 -6.20 28.14
C ASP A 751 -6.11 -4.69 28.48
N GLY A 752 -6.77 -4.36 29.60
CA GLY A 752 -6.88 -2.98 30.11
C GLY A 752 -8.01 -2.15 29.49
N GLY A 753 -8.97 -2.79 28.83
CA GLY A 753 -10.11 -2.15 28.17
C GLY A 753 -11.27 -1.78 29.11
N ASP A 754 -11.02 -1.42 30.36
CA ASP A 754 -12.03 -1.15 31.40
C ASP A 754 -12.43 0.34 31.52
N HIS A 755 -11.81 1.23 30.73
CA HIS A 755 -12.08 2.66 30.71
C HIS A 755 -12.72 3.14 29.39
N PRO A 756 -14.01 2.87 29.16
CA PRO A 756 -14.70 3.26 27.93
C PRO A 756 -14.95 4.76 27.84
N VAL A 757 -14.52 5.38 26.74
CA VAL A 757 -14.92 6.73 26.35
C VAL A 757 -16.22 6.66 25.56
N ARG A 758 -17.31 7.18 26.12
CA ARG A 758 -18.63 7.23 25.47
C ARG A 758 -18.80 8.56 24.74
N LEU A 759 -18.89 8.49 23.42
CA LEU A 759 -19.07 9.66 22.54
C LEU A 759 -20.54 9.77 22.13
N ARG A 760 -21.15 10.94 22.29
CA ARG A 760 -22.54 11.23 21.90
C ARG A 760 -22.68 12.67 21.39
N GLU A 761 -23.38 12.84 20.27
CA GLU A 761 -23.69 14.14 19.65
C GLU A 761 -25.01 14.10 18.87
#